data_AF-A0A844F5F4-F1
#
_entry.id   AF-A0A844F5F4-F1
#
_cell.length_a   1.000
_cell.length_b   1.000
_cell.length_c   1.000
_cell.angle_alpha   90.00
_cell.angle_beta   90.00
_cell.angle_gamma   90.00
#
_symmetry.space_group_name_H-M   'P 1'
#
loop_
_entity.id
_entity.type
_entity.pdbx_description
1 polymer ?
#
loop_
_entity_poly.entity_id
_entity_poly.type
_entity_poly.pdbx_seq_one_letter_code
_entity_poly.pdbx_strand_id
1 'polypeptide(L)'
;MFLLLTAVIVSSIPLGSTYATATDGLPESENPYHVEILPSEDNSYEGETQANFTVKVTYSGVDVIQKETVYLETMISDSVIASFNTEALSERRLNSSEFTGNSEWEESYSISLPALETDTEADYMVMLKDGEDNILASSNQRFTVKKSGADMWDTYANESGEEEVSPKSEGAPSANALRSYTAITGTLPNGISGLDKLYYGSVEKDDTAPFHNENELQDILENSDETYAREIWKKYQYDLYDPNFSGRGGCGALLTPSGEKYSEKNLIKYPDDRPDYADELLPSTNHEYPKDGDSPFHANVKSQIDAVKDGTLVNGALVENDESAFENLTKTASPDIGDSNTSREYTVDLKATPNLKQVKPTVLLFQIQTSWQMFDLIHANDRASLVNKNEVTKELLSLYEMKQGFLDFIEWMQQYTDGSLMIGITNYQHGGSNSMFGAPYFTNSTNNITEGLYGWDSFGDCEHIHYTNKALADAMKELNQASNFTNWADNKGNLIYQDAEMISVIVGGACEAKDLKTGSTELPAIPDGVLKCQYGIRTNSGTAYGKNMLGDMISWMDYEAQGNGKNDAPAFETGEYYKDVVTRDQFFETLKSIYADVQAKAPNMQKVTDVKVEDTITAEFKVDKSNIKAFVGGEDITSKAKITVEEQANGTTKVTCNFGTVEHSKEVHLQIPAQAKSNYIGSNNVYTNTGTPVISYKGRVNSSKTYTQNFTDNPAVNVPIRLTVADGQRIDLEPGQSVDLADLAKDTTTNELITKTVEDSLGDYAQIEGTLTYQWVDTDGNPIGNSATSIIDSGNRVPPTIPSYIVHVTENDIGKSETYKLKVTFTPADVKEETTSKVAVSAQSQTGDVGISVSQKPVGRVRIKKMIDNYDNTLANDEFMMRINSVSGTAVSSQVVLKHNETSGYVEIMEPTWLNIVEILPMEYSFIEITIEGTGADTADIKNGQVYVERGDDITITVHNKYSWNPFFHTFDSIMNVFKRT
;
A
#
# COMPACT_ATOMS: atom_id res chain seq x y z
N MET A 1 -19.21 2.22 34.42
CA MET A 1 -20.54 1.57 34.59
C MET A 1 -20.43 0.21 33.90
N PHE A 2 -20.32 -0.87 34.70
CA PHE A 2 -20.62 -2.30 34.40
C PHE A 2 -20.36 -2.81 32.96
N LEU A 3 -19.50 -3.80 32.67
CA LEU A 3 -19.00 -5.02 33.35
C LEU A 3 -17.56 -5.30 32.82
N LEU A 4 -16.51 -5.76 33.52
CA LEU A 4 -16.35 -6.77 34.57
C LEU A 4 -16.69 -8.21 34.10
N LEU A 5 -15.85 -8.82 33.25
CA LEU A 5 -15.66 -10.28 33.15
C LEU A 5 -14.47 -10.66 32.20
N THR A 6 -13.22 -10.71 32.68
CA THR A 6 -12.12 -11.38 31.93
C THR A 6 -11.15 -12.20 32.79
N ALA A 7 -11.39 -12.35 34.10
CA ALA A 7 -10.44 -13.06 34.98
C ALA A 7 -11.04 -14.20 35.84
N VAL A 8 -12.26 -14.68 35.56
CA VAL A 8 -12.85 -15.80 36.35
C VAL A 8 -13.50 -16.84 35.44
N ILE A 9 -12.73 -17.51 34.59
CA ILE A 9 -13.01 -18.89 34.12
C ILE A 9 -11.67 -19.61 33.89
N VAL A 10 -10.88 -19.83 34.94
CA VAL A 10 -9.71 -20.75 34.90
C VAL A 10 -9.78 -21.84 35.98
N SER A 11 -10.84 -21.91 36.81
CA SER A 11 -10.84 -22.87 37.92
C SER A 11 -12.16 -23.59 38.24
N SER A 12 -13.18 -23.56 37.38
CA SER A 12 -14.41 -24.35 37.63
C SER A 12 -15.26 -24.64 36.40
N ILE A 13 -14.77 -25.53 35.52
CA ILE A 13 -15.63 -26.30 34.61
C ILE A 13 -15.15 -27.76 34.68
N PRO A 14 -16.02 -28.75 34.98
CA PRO A 14 -15.67 -30.15 34.84
C PRO A 14 -15.40 -30.42 33.35
N LEU A 15 -14.18 -30.83 33.01
CA LEU A 15 -13.76 -31.29 31.67
C LEU A 15 -14.46 -32.62 31.29
N GLY A 16 -15.78 -32.57 31.16
CA GLY A 16 -16.64 -33.70 30.81
C GLY A 16 -17.83 -33.33 29.93
N SER A 17 -17.94 -32.07 29.49
CA SER A 17 -18.93 -31.65 28.51
C SER A 17 -18.24 -31.04 27.31
N THR A 18 -18.39 -31.71 26.17
CA THR A 18 -18.23 -31.15 24.82
C THR A 18 -18.60 -29.66 24.80
N TYR A 19 -17.67 -28.80 24.37
CA TYR A 19 -17.92 -27.39 24.06
C TYR A 19 -18.87 -27.30 22.85
N ALA A 20 -20.15 -27.58 23.10
CA ALA A 20 -21.23 -27.16 22.24
C ALA A 20 -21.65 -25.78 22.74
N THR A 21 -21.01 -24.73 22.22
CA THR A 21 -21.46 -23.35 22.39
C THR A 21 -21.74 -22.73 21.03
N ALA A 22 -23.05 -22.67 20.73
CA ALA A 22 -23.70 -21.73 19.81
C ALA A 22 -23.29 -21.73 18.32
N THR A 23 -23.26 -22.90 17.68
CA THR A 23 -23.51 -23.02 16.23
C THR A 23 -24.64 -23.99 15.87
N ASP A 24 -25.20 -24.73 16.83
CA ASP A 24 -26.31 -25.69 16.63
C ASP A 24 -27.66 -25.09 16.18
N GLY A 25 -27.70 -23.79 15.84
CA GLY A 25 -28.87 -23.07 15.36
C GLY A 25 -28.78 -22.54 13.93
N LEU A 26 -27.64 -22.68 13.24
CA LEU A 26 -27.51 -22.30 11.83
C LEU A 26 -27.50 -23.57 10.97
N PRO A 27 -28.29 -23.61 9.87
CA PRO A 27 -28.18 -24.71 8.93
C PRO A 27 -26.73 -24.78 8.44
N GLU A 28 -26.17 -25.99 8.34
CA GLU A 28 -24.80 -26.32 7.90
C GLU A 28 -24.43 -25.78 6.48
N SER A 29 -25.18 -24.84 5.92
CA SER A 29 -25.03 -24.34 4.55
C SER A 29 -24.65 -22.87 4.41
N GLU A 30 -24.24 -22.15 5.46
CA GLU A 30 -23.94 -20.70 5.33
C GLU A 30 -22.61 -20.20 5.91
N ASN A 31 -21.80 -20.99 6.63
CA ASN A 31 -20.44 -20.56 6.97
C ASN A 31 -19.47 -20.95 5.84
N PRO A 32 -18.89 -19.97 5.11
CA PRO A 32 -17.99 -20.28 4.00
C PRO A 32 -16.61 -20.76 4.47
N TYR A 33 -16.27 -20.68 5.76
CA TYR A 33 -14.98 -21.09 6.32
C TYR A 33 -15.04 -22.45 7.03
N HIS A 34 -14.02 -23.28 6.80
CA HIS A 34 -13.81 -24.56 7.47
C HIS A 34 -12.35 -24.69 7.89
N VAL A 35 -12.10 -25.16 9.13
CA VAL A 35 -10.75 -25.38 9.67
C VAL A 35 -10.65 -26.84 10.15
N GLU A 36 -9.58 -27.52 9.77
CA GLU A 36 -9.28 -28.91 10.11
C GLU A 36 -7.84 -29.02 10.64
N ILE A 37 -7.62 -29.81 11.70
CA ILE A 37 -6.28 -30.10 12.23
C ILE A 37 -5.89 -31.53 11.80
N LEU A 38 -4.81 -31.64 11.04
CA LEU A 38 -4.21 -32.88 10.56
C LEU A 38 -2.97 -33.20 11.42
N PRO A 39 -3.02 -34.20 12.32
CA PRO A 39 -1.85 -34.61 13.10
C PRO A 39 -0.83 -35.36 12.24
N SER A 40 0.45 -35.21 12.57
CA SER A 40 1.56 -35.82 11.80
C SER A 40 1.94 -37.25 12.22
N GLU A 41 1.60 -37.68 13.43
CA GLU A 41 1.92 -39.02 14.00
C GLU A 41 0.72 -39.63 14.76
N ASP A 42 0.84 -40.87 15.26
CA ASP A 42 -0.08 -41.39 16.28
C ASP A 42 -0.14 -40.33 17.41
N ASN A 43 -1.33 -39.87 17.82
CA ASN A 43 -1.58 -38.73 18.74
C ASN A 43 -1.01 -38.88 20.17
N SER A 44 0.18 -39.45 20.33
CA SER A 44 0.92 -39.70 21.55
C SER A 44 2.40 -39.44 21.32
N TYR A 45 2.99 -38.54 22.11
CA TYR A 45 4.36 -38.07 21.98
C TYR A 45 5.13 -38.33 23.29
N GLU A 46 6.43 -38.61 23.25
CA GLU A 46 7.26 -38.70 24.46
C GLU A 46 7.70 -37.28 24.92
N GLY A 47 7.73 -37.01 26.22
CA GLY A 47 8.23 -35.73 26.75
C GLY A 47 9.67 -35.45 26.30
N GLU A 48 9.99 -34.18 26.04
CA GLU A 48 11.22 -33.68 25.37
C GLU A 48 11.25 -33.80 23.84
N THR A 49 10.13 -34.15 23.20
CA THR A 49 9.99 -34.15 21.73
C THR A 49 9.15 -32.96 21.22
N GLN A 50 9.09 -32.79 19.89
CA GLN A 50 8.20 -31.82 19.24
C GLN A 50 6.99 -32.53 18.64
N ALA A 51 5.78 -32.04 18.94
CA ALA A 51 4.56 -32.46 18.27
C ALA A 51 4.26 -31.52 17.10
N ASN A 52 4.04 -32.07 15.91
CA ASN A 52 3.77 -31.29 14.70
C ASN A 52 2.30 -31.45 14.27
N PHE A 53 1.66 -30.33 13.97
CA PHE A 53 0.27 -30.23 13.54
C PHE A 53 0.20 -29.45 12.23
N THR A 54 -0.56 -29.95 11.26
CA THR A 54 -0.88 -29.20 10.05
C THR A 54 -2.33 -28.75 10.13
N VAL A 55 -2.57 -27.45 10.11
CA VAL A 55 -3.90 -26.85 10.06
C VAL A 55 -4.26 -26.59 8.62
N LYS A 56 -5.37 -27.15 8.17
CA LYS A 56 -5.95 -26.94 6.86
C LYS A 56 -7.16 -26.04 6.96
N VAL A 57 -7.22 -25.00 6.14
CA VAL A 57 -8.37 -24.09 6.08
C VAL A 57 -8.94 -24.06 4.68
N THR A 58 -10.26 -24.22 4.56
CA THR A 58 -11.00 -24.21 3.30
C THR A 58 -12.02 -23.08 3.33
N TYR A 59 -12.01 -22.26 2.28
CA TYR A 59 -13.01 -21.22 2.04
C TYR A 59 -13.82 -21.55 0.78
N SER A 60 -15.14 -21.56 0.89
CA SER A 60 -16.09 -21.93 -0.17
C SER A 60 -17.02 -20.79 -0.58
N GLY A 61 -16.47 -19.57 -0.73
CA GLY A 61 -17.22 -18.35 -1.08
C GLY A 61 -16.84 -17.74 -2.44
N VAL A 62 -17.70 -16.88 -2.96
CA VAL A 62 -17.51 -16.18 -4.26
C VAL A 62 -16.85 -14.81 -4.11
N ASP A 63 -16.73 -14.30 -2.87
CA ASP A 63 -16.21 -12.97 -2.56
C ASP A 63 -14.71 -12.99 -2.27
N VAL A 64 -14.02 -11.90 -2.60
CA VAL A 64 -12.57 -11.69 -2.38
C VAL A 64 -12.30 -11.29 -0.93
N ILE A 65 -11.40 -12.01 -0.24
CA ILE A 65 -10.96 -11.70 1.13
C ILE A 65 -9.73 -10.79 1.04
N GLN A 66 -9.79 -9.59 1.65
CA GLN A 66 -8.65 -8.67 1.68
C GLN A 66 -7.60 -9.13 2.71
N LYS A 67 -6.33 -8.73 2.49
CA LYS A 67 -5.15 -9.16 3.26
C LYS A 67 -5.19 -8.83 4.77
N GLU A 68 -6.12 -7.99 5.20
CA GLU A 68 -6.26 -7.51 6.59
C GLU A 68 -7.38 -8.22 7.37
N THR A 69 -8.07 -9.20 6.78
CA THR A 69 -9.41 -9.59 7.29
C THR A 69 -9.46 -10.85 8.15
N VAL A 70 -8.47 -11.77 8.12
CA VAL A 70 -8.50 -13.01 8.94
C VAL A 70 -7.13 -13.50 9.40
N TYR A 71 -7.04 -14.11 10.58
CA TYR A 71 -5.81 -14.72 11.12
C TYR A 71 -6.11 -15.98 11.96
N LEU A 72 -5.11 -16.85 12.15
CA LEU A 72 -5.21 -18.04 13.01
C LEU A 72 -4.65 -17.74 14.41
N GLU A 73 -5.36 -18.21 15.44
CA GLU A 73 -4.93 -18.19 16.84
C GLU A 73 -5.01 -19.61 17.41
N THR A 74 -4.02 -20.01 18.21
CA THR A 74 -3.93 -21.36 18.75
C THR A 74 -3.89 -21.37 20.27
N MET A 75 -4.41 -22.44 20.89
CA MET A 75 -4.52 -22.58 22.35
C MET A 75 -4.24 -24.02 22.78
N ILE A 76 -3.57 -24.21 23.92
CA ILE A 76 -3.36 -25.53 24.57
C ILE A 76 -4.08 -25.55 25.92
N SER A 77 -4.81 -26.64 26.21
CA SER A 77 -5.63 -26.75 27.43
C SER A 77 -4.84 -27.00 28.73
N ASP A 78 -3.63 -27.54 28.63
CA ASP A 78 -2.76 -27.81 29.79
C ASP A 78 -1.82 -26.64 30.06
N SER A 79 -1.83 -26.12 31.29
CA SER A 79 -1.09 -24.90 31.65
C SER A 79 0.44 -25.08 31.62
N VAL A 80 0.93 -26.29 31.90
CA VAL A 80 2.37 -26.57 31.87
C VAL A 80 2.85 -26.58 30.42
N ILE A 81 2.17 -27.33 29.55
CA ILE A 81 2.53 -27.37 28.12
C ILE A 81 2.31 -26.01 27.46
N ALA A 82 1.25 -25.27 27.82
CA ALA A 82 0.98 -23.93 27.30
C ALA A 82 2.09 -22.94 27.63
N SER A 83 2.61 -22.94 28.87
CA SER A 83 3.69 -22.04 29.28
C SER A 83 4.98 -22.22 28.47
N PHE A 84 5.31 -23.46 28.09
CA PHE A 84 6.47 -23.79 27.24
C PHE A 84 6.28 -23.42 25.76
N ASN A 85 5.04 -23.17 25.32
CA ASN A 85 4.70 -22.90 23.92
C ASN A 85 4.07 -21.52 23.72
N THR A 86 4.27 -20.61 24.67
CA THR A 86 3.65 -19.27 24.67
C THR A 86 3.87 -18.52 23.35
N GLU A 87 5.05 -18.65 22.73
CA GLU A 87 5.33 -18.06 21.41
C GLU A 87 4.37 -18.59 20.33
N ALA A 88 4.20 -19.91 20.20
CA ALA A 88 3.28 -20.51 19.23
C ALA A 88 1.80 -20.17 19.48
N LEU A 89 1.42 -19.88 20.73
CA LEU A 89 0.06 -19.48 21.12
C LEU A 89 -0.20 -17.98 20.90
N SER A 90 0.85 -17.15 20.94
CA SER A 90 0.76 -15.69 20.77
C SER A 90 0.99 -15.21 19.33
N GLU A 91 1.49 -16.08 18.45
CA GLU A 91 1.70 -15.76 17.04
C GLU A 91 0.38 -15.69 16.25
N ARG A 92 0.01 -14.47 15.83
CA ARG A 92 -1.01 -14.27 14.79
C ARG A 92 -0.36 -14.46 13.42
N ARG A 93 -0.69 -15.54 12.72
CA ARG A 93 -0.19 -15.79 11.36
C ARG A 93 -1.23 -15.36 10.32
N LEU A 94 -0.81 -14.43 9.46
CA LEU A 94 -1.55 -14.00 8.28
C LEU A 94 -1.11 -14.86 7.10
N ASN A 95 -2.04 -15.53 6.44
CA ASN A 95 -1.67 -16.31 5.29
C ASN A 95 -1.42 -15.43 4.06
N SER A 96 -0.32 -15.67 3.37
CA SER A 96 0.20 -14.82 2.31
C SER A 96 -0.36 -15.19 0.93
N SER A 97 -1.61 -14.85 0.62
CA SER A 97 -2.10 -14.72 -0.77
C SER A 97 -3.55 -14.18 -0.82
N GLU A 98 -3.83 -13.29 -1.77
CA GLU A 98 -5.20 -12.86 -2.10
C GLU A 98 -6.00 -14.05 -2.66
N PHE A 99 -7.14 -14.37 -2.05
CA PHE A 99 -7.97 -15.51 -2.46
C PHE A 99 -9.09 -15.05 -3.41
N THR A 100 -9.22 -15.72 -4.57
CA THR A 100 -10.33 -15.56 -5.50
C THR A 100 -11.11 -16.88 -5.64
N GLY A 101 -12.39 -16.88 -5.25
CA GLY A 101 -13.24 -18.07 -5.30
C GLY A 101 -12.95 -19.11 -4.20
N ASN A 102 -13.30 -20.38 -4.46
CA ASN A 102 -13.02 -21.48 -3.54
C ASN A 102 -11.50 -21.64 -3.35
N SER A 103 -11.02 -21.51 -2.12
CA SER A 103 -9.60 -21.57 -1.79
C SER A 103 -9.32 -22.51 -0.62
N GLU A 104 -8.09 -23.03 -0.58
CA GLU A 104 -7.62 -23.94 0.45
C GLU A 104 -6.17 -23.59 0.77
N TRP A 105 -5.80 -23.62 2.05
CA TRP A 105 -4.42 -23.46 2.48
C TRP A 105 -4.10 -24.31 3.71
N GLU A 106 -2.80 -24.54 3.92
CA GLU A 106 -2.29 -25.32 5.04
C GLU A 106 -1.17 -24.54 5.76
N GLU A 107 -1.21 -24.54 7.09
CA GLU A 107 -0.16 -24.02 7.96
C GLU A 107 0.35 -25.09 8.91
N SER A 108 1.67 -25.16 9.09
CA SER A 108 2.29 -26.13 10.00
C SER A 108 2.72 -25.45 11.30
N TYR A 109 2.38 -26.10 12.41
CA TYR A 109 2.72 -25.70 13.76
C TYR A 109 3.54 -26.81 14.42
N SER A 110 4.52 -26.42 15.22
CA SER A 110 5.34 -27.32 16.02
C SER A 110 5.29 -26.83 17.46
N ILE A 111 4.89 -27.71 18.38
CA ILE A 111 4.89 -27.42 19.81
C ILE A 111 5.97 -28.26 20.50
N SER A 112 6.73 -27.62 21.38
CA SER A 112 7.75 -28.25 22.21
C SER A 112 7.11 -28.85 23.46
N LEU A 113 7.33 -30.14 23.71
CA LEU A 113 6.72 -30.83 24.85
C LEU A 113 7.74 -30.97 25.98
N PRO A 114 7.47 -30.43 27.19
CA PRO A 114 8.40 -30.57 28.31
C PRO A 114 8.46 -32.03 28.80
N ALA A 115 9.52 -32.37 29.56
CA ALA A 115 9.55 -33.62 30.31
C ALA A 115 8.47 -33.56 31.41
N LEU A 116 7.51 -34.50 31.35
CA LEU A 116 6.42 -34.58 32.33
C LEU A 116 6.60 -35.80 33.23
N GLU A 117 6.27 -35.66 34.52
CA GLU A 117 6.41 -36.73 35.52
C GLU A 117 5.35 -37.84 35.38
N THR A 118 4.23 -37.53 34.69
CA THR A 118 3.10 -38.43 34.42
C THR A 118 2.60 -38.25 32.99
N ASP A 119 1.89 -39.25 32.47
CA ASP A 119 1.20 -39.12 31.19
C ASP A 119 0.11 -38.05 31.30
N THR A 120 0.14 -37.06 30.40
CA THR A 120 -0.77 -35.90 30.41
C THR A 120 -1.54 -35.83 29.11
N GLU A 121 -2.86 -35.61 29.21
CA GLU A 121 -3.76 -35.39 28.08
C GLU A 121 -3.95 -33.89 27.86
N ALA A 122 -3.72 -33.41 26.64
CA ALA A 122 -3.91 -32.00 26.29
C ALA A 122 -4.69 -31.85 24.97
N ASP A 123 -5.47 -30.78 24.86
CA ASP A 123 -6.17 -30.38 23.65
C ASP A 123 -5.41 -29.23 22.99
N TYR A 124 -5.12 -29.36 21.69
CA TYR A 124 -4.64 -28.30 20.81
C TYR A 124 -5.81 -27.73 20.01
N MET A 125 -6.16 -26.48 20.24
CA MET A 125 -7.27 -25.79 19.59
C MET A 125 -6.75 -24.71 18.65
N VAL A 126 -7.35 -24.59 17.48
CA VAL A 126 -7.06 -23.56 16.48
C VAL A 126 -8.35 -22.82 16.15
N MET A 127 -8.29 -21.50 16.13
CA MET A 127 -9.40 -20.60 15.82
C MET A 127 -9.01 -19.69 14.65
N LEU A 128 -9.84 -19.66 13.62
CA LEU A 128 -9.79 -18.63 12.58
C LEU A 128 -10.61 -17.43 13.06
N LYS A 129 -9.98 -16.27 13.16
CA LYS A 129 -10.60 -15.02 13.60
C LYS A 129 -10.57 -13.98 12.51
N ASP A 130 -11.52 -13.04 12.55
CA ASP A 130 -11.48 -11.84 11.71
C ASP A 130 -10.64 -10.71 12.34
N GLY A 131 -10.46 -9.59 11.63
CA GLY A 131 -9.73 -8.41 12.11
C GLY A 131 -10.34 -7.71 13.34
N GLU A 132 -11.54 -8.10 13.77
CA GLU A 132 -12.20 -7.63 15.00
C GLU A 132 -12.17 -8.70 16.11
N ASP A 133 -11.37 -9.76 15.93
CA ASP A 133 -11.20 -10.90 16.84
C ASP A 133 -12.47 -11.80 16.99
N ASN A 134 -13.43 -11.71 16.07
CA ASN A 134 -14.58 -12.63 16.04
C ASN A 134 -14.16 -14.00 15.49
N ILE A 135 -14.60 -15.09 16.14
CA ILE A 135 -14.31 -16.46 15.70
C ILE A 135 -15.17 -16.80 14.49
N LEU A 136 -14.53 -17.00 13.34
CA LEU A 136 -15.16 -17.41 12.08
C LEU A 136 -15.30 -18.94 11.98
N ALA A 137 -14.29 -19.68 12.44
CA ALA A 137 -14.27 -21.14 12.50
C ALA A 137 -13.26 -21.62 13.55
N SER A 138 -13.44 -22.83 14.09
CA SER A 138 -12.47 -23.42 15.01
C SER A 138 -12.43 -24.95 14.90
N SER A 139 -11.32 -25.52 15.34
CA SER A 139 -11.08 -26.96 15.38
C SER A 139 -10.22 -27.32 16.59
N ASN A 140 -10.38 -28.53 17.13
CA ASN A 140 -9.62 -29.00 18.28
C ASN A 140 -9.15 -30.44 18.09
N GLN A 141 -7.93 -30.71 18.52
CA GLN A 141 -7.30 -32.03 18.44
C GLN A 141 -6.66 -32.41 19.78
N ARG A 142 -7.05 -33.56 20.31
CA ARG A 142 -6.49 -34.12 21.56
C ARG A 142 -5.23 -34.93 21.28
N PHE A 143 -4.23 -34.81 22.15
CA PHE A 143 -3.00 -35.60 22.13
C PHE A 143 -2.52 -35.96 23.56
N THR A 144 -1.73 -37.03 23.65
CA THR A 144 -1.16 -37.52 24.92
C THR A 144 0.34 -37.26 24.96
N VAL A 145 0.86 -36.64 26.03
CA VAL A 145 2.30 -36.57 26.30
C VAL A 145 2.66 -37.65 27.31
N LYS A 146 3.52 -38.60 26.91
CA LYS A 146 4.00 -39.68 27.78
C LYS A 146 5.21 -39.24 28.59
N LYS A 147 5.31 -39.78 29.81
CA LYS A 147 6.51 -39.63 30.64
C LYS A 147 7.77 -40.08 29.88
N SER A 148 8.83 -39.27 29.92
CA SER A 148 10.14 -39.61 29.34
C SER A 148 10.74 -40.83 30.05
N GLY A 149 11.08 -41.87 29.28
CA GLY A 149 11.54 -43.18 29.79
C GLY A 149 13.02 -43.27 30.18
N ALA A 150 13.75 -42.15 30.22
CA ALA A 150 15.18 -42.14 30.47
C ALA A 150 15.52 -42.16 31.97
N ASP A 151 15.29 -43.30 32.64
CA ASP A 151 16.05 -43.72 33.83
C ASP A 151 15.86 -45.22 34.07
N MET A 152 16.69 -46.03 33.41
CA MET A 152 16.68 -47.49 33.53
C MET A 152 18.10 -48.07 33.60
N TRP A 153 19.03 -47.43 34.31
CA TRP A 153 20.35 -48.03 34.57
C TRP A 153 20.82 -47.76 36.00
N ASP A 154 20.21 -48.45 36.97
CA ASP A 154 20.94 -48.78 38.20
C ASP A 154 20.43 -50.09 38.79
N THR A 155 20.95 -51.19 38.26
CA THR A 155 20.96 -52.47 38.96
C THR A 155 22.19 -53.25 38.49
N TYR A 156 22.93 -53.81 39.45
CA TYR A 156 24.16 -54.64 39.33
C TYR A 156 25.51 -53.91 39.47
N ALA A 157 26.09 -53.98 40.67
CA ALA A 157 27.25 -54.85 40.99
C ALA A 157 28.26 -54.21 41.98
N ASN A 158 28.20 -54.70 43.21
CA ASN A 158 29.30 -55.17 44.07
C ASN A 158 30.66 -54.43 44.16
N GLU A 159 30.94 -54.08 45.42
CA GLU A 159 32.11 -54.50 46.22
C GLU A 159 33.54 -54.12 45.80
N SER A 160 34.16 -53.37 46.73
CA SER A 160 35.55 -53.51 47.23
C SER A 160 36.72 -52.92 46.43
N GLY A 161 37.56 -52.16 47.15
CA GLY A 161 39.02 -52.28 47.03
C GLY A 161 39.84 -51.05 46.59
N GLU A 162 40.41 -50.37 47.60
CA GLU A 162 41.79 -49.84 47.71
C GLU A 162 42.34 -48.71 46.82
N GLU A 163 43.17 -47.89 47.50
CA GLU A 163 43.95 -46.72 47.08
C GLU A 163 45.08 -47.03 46.07
N GLU A 164 45.39 -46.10 45.15
CA GLU A 164 46.58 -45.20 45.22
C GLU A 164 46.90 -44.49 43.87
N VAL A 165 47.17 -43.17 43.99
CA VAL A 165 48.13 -42.30 43.26
C VAL A 165 47.86 -41.82 41.79
N SER A 166 47.75 -40.47 41.70
CA SER A 166 47.74 -39.48 40.59
C SER A 166 48.86 -39.59 39.51
N PRO A 167 48.90 -38.85 38.35
CA PRO A 167 48.34 -37.50 38.09
C PRO A 167 47.83 -37.11 36.64
N LYS A 168 47.13 -35.95 36.58
CA LYS A 168 47.00 -34.96 35.47
C LYS A 168 46.34 -35.37 34.12
N SER A 169 45.16 -34.79 33.85
CA SER A 169 44.93 -33.88 32.70
C SER A 169 43.65 -33.05 32.91
N GLU A 170 43.68 -31.81 32.43
CA GLU A 170 42.62 -30.80 32.49
C GLU A 170 41.29 -31.30 31.90
N GLY A 171 40.20 -31.06 32.62
CA GLY A 171 38.82 -31.17 32.17
C GLY A 171 38.01 -30.11 32.91
N ALA A 172 37.27 -29.28 32.16
CA ALA A 172 36.40 -28.24 32.67
C ALA A 172 35.43 -28.78 33.75
N PRO A 173 35.05 -27.99 34.77
CA PRO A 173 34.10 -28.44 35.77
C PRO A 173 32.73 -28.67 35.12
N SER A 174 32.13 -29.82 35.43
CA SER A 174 30.74 -30.15 35.14
C SER A 174 29.79 -29.11 35.75
N ALA A 175 28.83 -28.64 34.95
CA ALA A 175 27.68 -27.86 35.43
C ALA A 175 26.87 -28.66 36.47
N ASN A 176 26.29 -27.93 37.42
CA ASN A 176 25.45 -28.37 38.55
C ASN A 176 26.17 -28.83 39.82
N ALA A 177 27.07 -28.00 40.35
CA ALA A 177 27.12 -27.82 41.80
C ALA A 177 26.13 -26.70 42.16
N LEU A 178 25.09 -27.03 42.92
CA LEU A 178 24.15 -26.06 43.52
C LEU A 178 24.95 -24.98 44.25
N ARG A 179 24.83 -23.72 43.80
CA ARG A 179 25.45 -22.59 44.52
C ARG A 179 24.55 -22.23 45.69
N SER A 180 25.15 -21.88 46.83
CA SER A 180 24.40 -21.27 47.94
C SER A 180 23.93 -19.88 47.51
N TYR A 181 22.68 -19.51 47.78
CA TYR A 181 22.15 -18.17 47.45
C TYR A 181 23.03 -17.05 48.05
N THR A 182 23.70 -17.32 49.19
CA THR A 182 24.64 -16.40 49.84
C THR A 182 25.85 -16.01 48.98
N ALA A 183 26.17 -16.79 47.94
CA ALA A 183 27.21 -16.46 46.96
C ALA A 183 26.79 -15.32 46.00
N ILE A 184 25.48 -15.12 45.85
CA ILE A 184 24.88 -14.04 45.06
C ILE A 184 24.53 -12.87 45.97
N THR A 185 23.81 -13.12 47.07
CA THR A 185 23.29 -12.07 47.97
C THR A 185 24.35 -11.47 48.89
N GLY A 186 25.45 -12.18 49.12
CA GLY A 186 26.39 -11.86 50.20
C GLY A 186 25.78 -12.08 51.59
N THR A 187 26.34 -11.40 52.60
CA THR A 187 25.75 -11.41 53.95
C THR A 187 24.55 -10.48 53.98
N LEU A 188 23.35 -11.03 54.20
CA LEU A 188 22.15 -10.24 54.36
C LEU A 188 22.28 -9.31 55.58
N PRO A 189 21.67 -8.11 55.56
CA PRO A 189 21.79 -7.12 56.64
C PRO A 189 21.43 -7.69 58.04
N ASN A 190 22.16 -7.26 59.09
CA ASN A 190 22.03 -7.66 60.51
C ASN A 190 20.62 -8.03 61.01
N GLY A 191 20.29 -9.32 61.14
CA GLY A 191 19.00 -9.80 61.69
C GLY A 191 18.15 -10.62 60.72
N ILE A 192 18.40 -10.49 59.41
CA ILE A 192 17.80 -11.34 58.37
C ILE A 192 18.67 -12.59 58.24
N SER A 193 18.20 -13.70 58.81
CA SER A 193 18.96 -14.96 58.86
C SER A 193 18.79 -15.85 57.63
N GLY A 194 17.86 -15.50 56.73
CA GLY A 194 17.47 -16.29 55.57
C GLY A 194 16.50 -15.51 54.67
N LEU A 195 16.23 -16.06 53.48
CA LEU A 195 15.31 -15.47 52.51
C LEU A 195 13.85 -15.50 53.00
N ASP A 196 13.52 -16.41 53.94
CA ASP A 196 12.24 -16.54 54.66
C ASP A 196 11.81 -15.29 55.42
N LYS A 197 12.76 -14.40 55.73
CA LYS A 197 12.55 -13.16 56.47
C LYS A 197 12.53 -11.91 55.59
N LEU A 198 12.56 -12.10 54.27
CA LEU A 198 12.36 -11.01 53.31
C LEU A 198 10.86 -10.75 53.09
N TYR A 199 10.56 -9.57 52.60
CA TYR A 199 9.21 -9.13 52.26
C TYR A 199 8.90 -9.44 50.80
N TYR A 200 7.83 -10.19 50.56
CA TYR A 200 7.42 -10.51 49.20
C TYR A 200 6.14 -9.80 48.78
N GLY A 201 5.43 -9.09 49.66
CA GLY A 201 4.10 -8.57 49.34
C GLY A 201 4.05 -7.52 48.23
N SER A 202 5.17 -6.84 47.92
CA SER A 202 5.29 -5.94 46.76
C SER A 202 5.35 -6.72 45.43
N VAL A 203 6.05 -7.86 45.43
CA VAL A 203 6.25 -8.70 44.24
C VAL A 203 5.19 -9.80 44.11
N GLU A 204 4.53 -10.18 45.21
CA GLU A 204 3.54 -11.28 45.26
C GLU A 204 2.37 -11.07 44.29
N LYS A 205 2.03 -9.81 44.01
CA LYS A 205 0.92 -9.42 43.12
C LYS A 205 1.38 -8.78 41.82
N ASP A 206 2.69 -8.76 41.57
CA ASP A 206 3.26 -8.23 40.35
C ASP A 206 3.56 -9.39 39.40
N ASP A 207 2.63 -9.66 38.47
CA ASP A 207 2.77 -10.73 37.48
C ASP A 207 4.01 -10.56 36.58
N THR A 208 4.67 -9.40 36.60
CA THR A 208 5.92 -9.14 35.87
C THR A 208 7.17 -9.45 36.68
N ALA A 209 7.04 -9.72 37.99
CA ALA A 209 8.14 -10.13 38.83
C ALA A 209 8.54 -11.59 38.52
N PRO A 210 9.84 -11.90 38.43
CA PRO A 210 10.29 -13.26 38.14
C PRO A 210 10.13 -14.22 39.32
N PHE A 211 9.73 -13.72 40.49
CA PHE A 211 9.48 -14.49 41.70
C PHE A 211 8.45 -13.77 42.57
N HIS A 212 7.69 -14.54 43.34
CA HIS A 212 6.58 -14.05 44.17
C HIS A 212 6.72 -14.50 45.63
N ASN A 213 7.67 -15.37 45.91
CA ASN A 213 7.91 -15.93 47.24
C ASN A 213 9.38 -16.37 47.43
N GLU A 214 9.70 -16.79 48.65
CA GLU A 214 11.02 -17.25 49.05
C GLU A 214 11.55 -18.39 48.18
N ASN A 215 10.73 -19.42 47.94
CA ASN A 215 11.20 -20.63 47.25
C ASN A 215 11.58 -20.33 45.81
N GLU A 216 10.77 -19.52 45.12
CA GLU A 216 11.05 -19.06 43.75
C GLU A 216 12.32 -18.20 43.69
N LEU A 217 12.49 -17.27 44.63
CA LEU A 217 13.70 -16.46 44.69
C LEU A 217 14.94 -17.33 44.98
N GLN A 218 14.84 -18.26 45.93
CA GLN A 218 15.93 -19.18 46.24
C GLN A 218 16.29 -20.04 45.01
N ASP A 219 15.30 -20.58 44.30
CA ASP A 219 15.50 -21.35 43.08
C ASP A 219 16.27 -20.55 42.03
N ILE A 220 15.87 -19.29 41.77
CA ILE A 220 16.63 -18.39 40.88
C ILE A 220 18.05 -18.18 41.41
N LEU A 221 18.22 -17.87 42.69
CA LEU A 221 19.53 -17.55 43.25
C LEU A 221 20.47 -18.75 43.33
N GLU A 222 19.98 -19.99 43.33
CA GLU A 222 20.79 -21.22 43.47
C GLU A 222 20.91 -22.03 42.18
N ASN A 223 19.90 -21.97 41.30
CA ASN A 223 19.74 -22.90 40.16
C ASN A 223 19.83 -22.24 38.78
N SER A 224 19.58 -20.93 38.65
CA SER A 224 19.67 -20.23 37.34
C SER A 224 21.12 -20.02 36.86
N ASP A 225 21.34 -19.33 35.74
CA ASP A 225 22.67 -18.77 35.44
C ASP A 225 23.11 -17.75 36.52
N GLU A 226 24.41 -17.70 36.87
CA GLU A 226 24.94 -16.79 37.90
C GLU A 226 24.74 -15.31 37.51
N THR A 227 24.87 -14.97 36.22
CA THR A 227 24.69 -13.60 35.72
C THR A 227 23.25 -13.16 35.93
N TYR A 228 22.31 -14.00 35.51
CA TYR A 228 20.87 -13.76 35.70
C TYR A 228 20.50 -13.64 37.18
N ALA A 229 21.01 -14.54 38.05
CA ALA A 229 20.76 -14.47 39.48
C ALA A 229 21.27 -13.15 40.11
N ARG A 230 22.46 -12.68 39.69
CA ARG A 230 23.02 -11.39 40.14
C ARG A 230 22.20 -10.22 39.65
N GLU A 231 21.66 -10.27 38.44
CA GLU A 231 20.80 -9.24 37.88
C GLU A 231 19.45 -9.17 38.60
N ILE A 232 18.79 -10.30 38.84
CA ILE A 232 17.53 -10.36 39.60
C ILE A 232 17.74 -9.84 41.02
N TRP A 233 18.79 -10.29 41.72
CA TRP A 233 19.11 -9.77 43.05
C TRP A 233 19.39 -8.25 43.02
N LYS A 234 20.17 -7.77 42.04
CA LYS A 234 20.46 -6.34 41.88
C LYS A 234 19.18 -5.51 41.71
N LYS A 235 18.24 -6.00 40.91
CA LYS A 235 16.98 -5.33 40.58
C LYS A 235 16.02 -5.24 41.76
N TYR A 236 15.83 -6.35 42.49
CA TYR A 236 14.75 -6.46 43.47
C TYR A 236 15.18 -6.43 44.94
N GLN A 237 16.48 -6.55 45.27
CA GLN A 237 16.92 -6.67 46.67
C GLN A 237 16.33 -5.59 47.62
N TYR A 238 16.13 -4.37 47.14
CA TYR A 238 15.57 -3.28 47.95
C TYR A 238 14.04 -3.32 48.07
N ASP A 239 13.36 -3.96 47.13
CA ASP A 239 11.92 -4.19 47.17
C ASP A 239 11.53 -5.32 48.14
N LEU A 240 12.53 -6.05 48.65
CA LEU A 240 12.36 -7.21 49.53
C LEU A 240 12.66 -6.93 51.01
N TYR A 241 13.01 -5.71 51.39
CA TYR A 241 13.34 -5.40 52.79
C TYR A 241 12.17 -4.71 53.50
N ASP A 242 11.39 -5.45 54.30
CA ASP A 242 10.41 -4.82 55.20
C ASP A 242 11.12 -4.19 56.42
N PRO A 243 10.97 -2.87 56.66
CA PRO A 243 11.53 -2.21 57.82
C PRO A 243 10.92 -2.70 59.15
N ASN A 244 9.78 -3.40 59.13
CA ASN A 244 9.09 -3.89 60.33
C ASN A 244 9.57 -5.27 60.81
N PHE A 245 10.44 -5.97 60.07
CA PHE A 245 10.90 -7.33 60.42
C PHE A 245 12.05 -7.35 61.47
N SER A 246 11.65 -7.46 62.73
CA SER A 246 12.38 -7.96 63.91
C SER A 246 13.69 -7.28 64.36
N GLY A 247 13.66 -6.75 65.59
CA GLY A 247 14.85 -6.57 66.45
C GLY A 247 15.78 -5.39 66.15
N ARG A 248 15.55 -4.67 65.06
CA ARG A 248 16.06 -3.31 64.87
C ARG A 248 15.04 -2.40 65.57
N GLY A 249 15.48 -1.72 66.64
CA GLY A 249 14.77 -1.16 67.82
C GLY A 249 13.56 -0.24 67.59
N GLY A 250 13.51 1.04 67.97
CA GLY A 250 12.55 2.15 67.63
C GLY A 250 13.29 3.45 67.23
N CYS A 251 12.88 4.28 66.23
CA CYS A 251 13.59 5.52 65.82
C CYS A 251 14.40 6.08 67.00
N GLY A 252 15.74 6.01 66.94
CA GLY A 252 16.56 6.03 68.16
C GLY A 252 16.08 7.06 69.18
N ALA A 253 15.94 6.64 70.46
CA ALA A 253 15.25 7.38 71.52
C ALA A 253 15.34 8.91 71.38
N LEU A 254 14.17 9.56 71.24
CA LEU A 254 13.92 11.00 71.26
C LEU A 254 15.07 11.80 71.89
N LEU A 255 15.91 12.43 71.08
CA LEU A 255 16.78 13.50 71.53
C LEU A 255 16.11 14.80 71.11
N THR A 256 15.79 15.67 72.07
CA THR A 256 15.41 17.06 71.79
C THR A 256 16.50 17.75 70.95
N PRO A 257 16.24 18.90 70.31
CA PRO A 257 17.30 19.69 69.64
C PRO A 257 18.51 20.01 70.53
N SER A 258 18.34 19.89 71.85
CA SER A 258 19.37 20.03 72.89
C SER A 258 20.12 18.74 73.26
N GLY A 259 19.75 17.58 72.70
CA GLY A 259 20.44 16.30 72.90
C GLY A 259 20.02 15.52 74.16
N GLU A 260 18.86 15.78 74.76
CA GLU A 260 18.36 15.06 75.95
C GLU A 260 17.20 14.10 75.62
N LYS A 261 17.09 13.00 76.39
CA LYS A 261 15.98 12.04 76.27
C LYS A 261 14.63 12.68 76.64
N TYR A 262 13.63 12.54 75.79
CA TYR A 262 12.27 13.02 76.03
C TYR A 262 11.65 12.52 77.35
N SER A 263 10.97 13.42 78.07
CA SER A 263 10.08 13.07 79.18
C SER A 263 8.92 14.07 79.28
N GLU A 264 7.72 13.58 79.60
CA GLU A 264 6.52 14.42 79.77
C GLU A 264 6.68 15.54 80.80
N LYS A 265 7.63 15.40 81.74
CA LYS A 265 7.92 16.42 82.77
C LYS A 265 8.63 17.67 82.22
N ASN A 266 9.21 17.63 81.02
CA ASN A 266 9.96 18.74 80.42
C ASN A 266 9.09 19.67 79.51
N LEU A 267 7.87 19.25 79.15
CA LEU A 267 6.94 20.02 78.29
C LEU A 267 6.51 21.38 78.87
N ILE A 268 6.60 21.56 80.18
CA ILE A 268 6.27 22.83 80.86
C ILE A 268 7.36 23.89 80.61
N LYS A 269 8.58 23.48 80.24
CA LYS A 269 9.75 24.35 80.18
C LYS A 269 10.12 24.79 78.76
N TYR A 270 9.80 23.97 77.74
CA TYR A 270 10.06 24.24 76.33
C TYR A 270 8.88 23.74 75.48
N PRO A 271 7.87 24.59 75.21
CA PRO A 271 6.66 24.18 74.50
C PRO A 271 6.88 23.87 73.02
N ASP A 272 8.00 24.33 72.45
CA ASP A 272 8.42 24.06 71.08
C ASP A 272 9.17 22.70 70.92
N ASP A 273 9.49 22.02 72.04
CA ASP A 273 10.15 20.70 72.06
C ASP A 273 9.14 19.53 72.09
N ARG A 274 7.93 19.74 71.55
CA ARG A 274 6.88 18.72 71.49
C ARG A 274 7.18 17.78 70.30
N PRO A 275 7.27 16.45 70.51
CA PRO A 275 7.47 15.48 69.42
C PRO A 275 6.35 15.58 68.38
N ASP A 276 6.66 15.27 67.13
CA ASP A 276 5.66 15.20 66.06
C ASP A 276 4.80 13.94 66.20
N TYR A 277 3.64 13.87 65.56
CA TYR A 277 2.62 12.85 65.81
C TYR A 277 3.07 11.41 65.49
N ALA A 278 4.08 11.24 64.61
CA ALA A 278 4.73 9.95 64.38
C ALA A 278 5.52 9.45 65.62
N ASP A 279 6.04 10.38 66.44
CA ASP A 279 6.81 10.07 67.65
C ASP A 279 5.93 9.66 68.85
N GLU A 280 4.64 10.02 68.87
CA GLU A 280 3.69 9.60 69.91
C GLU A 280 3.26 8.12 69.75
N LEU A 281 3.42 7.53 68.55
CA LEU A 281 3.01 6.16 68.23
C LEU A 281 4.09 5.10 68.48
N LEU A 282 5.37 5.49 68.48
CA LEU A 282 6.54 4.60 68.64
C LEU A 282 6.53 3.71 69.91
N PRO A 283 6.07 4.17 71.09
CA PRO A 283 6.06 3.32 72.29
C PRO A 283 5.01 2.20 72.24
N SER A 284 3.99 2.33 71.38
CA SER A 284 2.84 1.43 71.35
C SER A 284 2.98 0.26 70.37
N THR A 285 3.90 0.36 69.41
CA THR A 285 4.06 -0.60 68.31
C THR A 285 5.39 -1.37 68.36
N ASN A 286 6.40 -0.89 69.11
CA ASN A 286 7.65 -1.62 69.35
C ASN A 286 8.59 -1.76 68.10
N HIS A 287 8.58 -0.81 67.15
CA HIS A 287 9.34 -0.83 65.86
C HIS A 287 10.28 0.39 65.61
N GLU A 288 11.52 0.22 65.05
CA GLU A 288 12.60 1.20 64.66
C GLU A 288 12.59 1.15 63.16
N TYR A 289 12.51 2.32 62.55
CA TYR A 289 13.10 2.49 61.24
C TYR A 289 14.62 2.62 61.42
N PRO A 290 15.44 2.02 60.54
CA PRO A 290 16.87 2.25 60.56
C PRO A 290 17.15 3.73 60.25
N LYS A 291 17.55 4.51 61.27
CA LYS A 291 18.24 5.77 61.04
C LYS A 291 19.61 5.49 60.45
N ASP A 292 19.92 6.19 59.37
CA ASP A 292 21.26 6.57 58.91
C ASP A 292 22.41 5.66 59.35
N GLY A 293 22.78 4.75 58.46
CA GLY A 293 24.13 4.16 58.39
C GLY A 293 24.58 4.14 56.94
N ASP A 294 25.81 3.68 56.66
CA ASP A 294 26.25 3.28 55.32
C ASP A 294 25.33 2.16 54.81
N SER A 295 24.13 2.55 54.40
CA SER A 295 23.12 1.67 53.86
C SER A 295 23.26 1.71 52.35
N PRO A 296 22.90 0.62 51.67
CA PRO A 296 23.05 0.52 50.22
C PRO A 296 22.13 1.50 49.43
N PHE A 297 21.33 2.34 50.09
CA PHE A 297 20.49 3.43 49.52
C PHE A 297 21.27 4.64 48.98
N HIS A 298 22.49 4.43 48.47
CA HIS A 298 23.36 5.48 47.97
C HIS A 298 24.20 4.96 46.80
N ALA A 299 23.58 4.31 45.82
CA ALA A 299 24.24 4.13 44.53
C ALA A 299 24.61 5.54 44.05
N ASN A 300 25.90 5.90 44.16
CA ASN A 300 26.44 7.18 43.73
C ASN A 300 26.45 7.20 42.19
N VAL A 301 25.27 7.17 41.58
CA VAL A 301 25.10 7.23 40.13
C VAL A 301 25.51 8.63 39.70
N LYS A 302 26.54 8.71 38.86
CA LYS A 302 27.01 10.00 38.35
C LYS A 302 26.11 10.46 37.21
N SER A 303 25.90 11.76 37.11
CA SER A 303 25.27 12.34 35.93
C SER A 303 26.09 11.96 34.70
N GLN A 304 25.45 11.31 33.74
CA GLN A 304 26.03 10.98 32.45
C GLN A 304 25.14 11.55 31.36
N ILE A 305 25.77 12.25 30.43
CA ILE A 305 25.10 12.82 29.28
C ILE A 305 25.78 12.24 28.07
N ASP A 306 25.05 11.41 27.34
CA ASP A 306 25.48 10.74 26.14
C ASP A 306 25.05 11.54 24.90
N ALA A 307 25.84 11.47 23.83
CA ALA A 307 25.48 12.07 22.56
C ALA A 307 24.34 11.27 21.89
N VAL A 308 23.45 11.97 21.19
CA VAL A 308 22.38 11.35 20.39
C VAL A 308 23.01 10.63 19.21
N LYS A 309 22.78 9.32 19.12
CA LYS A 309 23.43 8.46 18.13
C LYS A 309 22.87 8.70 16.72
N ASP A 310 21.56 8.89 16.63
CA ASP A 310 20.81 8.94 15.39
C ASP A 310 19.94 10.21 15.36
N GLY A 311 20.33 11.18 14.52
CA GLY A 311 19.64 12.46 14.39
C GLY A 311 20.59 13.62 14.22
N THR A 312 20.27 14.51 13.29
CA THR A 312 20.97 15.79 13.12
C THR A 312 20.04 16.93 13.52
N LEU A 313 20.57 17.91 14.26
CA LEU A 313 19.81 19.09 14.63
C LEU A 313 19.58 20.01 13.42
N VAL A 314 18.32 20.22 13.05
CA VAL A 314 17.89 21.11 11.96
C VAL A 314 16.73 21.97 12.46
N ASN A 315 16.95 23.29 12.52
CA ASN A 315 15.97 24.27 13.03
C ASN A 315 15.40 23.93 14.42
N GLY A 316 16.26 23.48 15.34
CA GLY A 316 15.88 23.18 16.73
C GLY A 316 15.10 21.87 16.92
N ALA A 317 15.12 20.97 15.93
CA ALA A 317 14.61 19.60 16.07
C ALA A 317 15.63 18.61 15.51
N LEU A 318 15.69 17.42 16.10
CA LEU A 318 16.47 16.30 15.57
C LEU A 318 15.68 15.67 14.43
N VAL A 319 16.32 15.52 13.27
CA VAL A 319 15.73 14.88 12.10
C VAL A 319 16.54 13.65 11.71
N GLU A 320 15.82 12.60 11.34
CA GLU A 320 16.38 11.39 10.72
C GLU A 320 16.87 11.67 9.29
N ASN A 321 17.46 10.66 8.64
CA ASN A 321 17.90 10.77 7.25
C ASN A 321 16.72 11.05 6.29
N ASP A 322 16.96 11.91 5.31
CA ASP A 322 15.96 12.34 4.32
C ASP A 322 15.85 11.41 3.11
N GLU A 323 16.41 10.20 3.14
CA GLU A 323 16.40 9.28 1.98
C GLU A 323 15.01 8.82 1.56
N SER A 324 14.04 8.81 2.49
CA SER A 324 12.65 8.43 2.22
C SER A 324 11.70 9.40 2.92
N ALA A 325 11.75 10.66 2.50
CA ALA A 325 10.98 11.73 3.13
C ALA A 325 9.52 11.77 2.67
N PHE A 326 9.16 11.11 1.57
CA PHE A 326 7.78 10.95 1.12
C PHE A 326 7.29 9.51 1.26
N GLU A 327 6.02 9.39 1.61
CA GLU A 327 5.24 8.15 1.68
C GLU A 327 3.99 8.26 0.79
N ASN A 328 3.26 7.16 0.65
CA ASN A 328 2.03 7.09 -0.15
C ASN A 328 2.23 7.60 -1.59
N LEU A 329 3.37 7.26 -2.20
CA LEU A 329 3.65 7.58 -3.60
C LEU A 329 2.69 6.77 -4.46
N THR A 330 1.62 7.41 -4.91
CA THR A 330 0.57 6.79 -5.71
C THR A 330 0.48 7.44 -7.07
N LYS A 331 0.30 6.62 -8.10
CA LYS A 331 -0.03 7.08 -9.44
C LYS A 331 -1.26 6.36 -9.99
N THR A 332 -2.21 7.14 -10.48
CA THR A 332 -3.46 6.62 -11.07
C THR A 332 -3.70 7.21 -12.44
N ALA A 333 -4.46 6.50 -13.27
CA ALA A 333 -4.97 7.03 -14.53
C ALA A 333 -6.39 6.52 -14.79
N SER A 334 -7.30 7.44 -15.12
CA SER A 334 -8.70 7.12 -15.40
C SER A 334 -9.27 8.04 -16.47
N PRO A 335 -10.33 7.63 -17.19
CA PRO A 335 -11.11 8.54 -18.02
C PRO A 335 -11.59 9.75 -17.22
N ASP A 336 -11.71 10.90 -17.88
CA ASP A 336 -12.16 12.13 -17.22
C ASP A 336 -13.59 12.01 -16.68
N ILE A 337 -13.86 12.68 -15.55
CA ILE A 337 -15.16 12.63 -14.88
C ILE A 337 -16.26 13.10 -15.84
N GLY A 338 -17.24 12.24 -16.10
CA GLY A 338 -18.35 12.50 -17.00
C GLY A 338 -18.09 12.13 -18.47
N ASP A 339 -16.86 11.79 -18.84
CA ASP A 339 -16.59 11.09 -20.10
C ASP A 339 -16.89 9.60 -19.88
N SER A 340 -17.87 9.06 -20.62
CA SER A 340 -18.09 7.61 -20.69
C SER A 340 -17.00 6.90 -21.50
N ASN A 341 -15.78 7.46 -21.48
CA ASN A 341 -14.64 7.12 -22.31
C ASN A 341 -15.02 7.12 -23.81
N THR A 342 -15.46 8.27 -24.31
CA THR A 342 -15.90 8.49 -25.70
C THR A 342 -15.10 9.59 -26.37
N SER A 343 -14.76 10.64 -25.61
CA SER A 343 -13.87 11.72 -26.01
C SER A 343 -12.39 11.30 -25.98
N ARG A 344 -12.11 10.14 -25.36
CA ARG A 344 -10.76 9.59 -25.16
C ARG A 344 -9.90 10.52 -24.30
N GLU A 345 -10.51 11.14 -23.30
CA GLU A 345 -9.88 12.08 -22.37
C GLU A 345 -9.63 11.39 -21.03
N TYR A 346 -8.44 11.60 -20.47
CA TYR A 346 -7.95 10.91 -19.28
C TYR A 346 -7.22 11.88 -18.38
N THR A 347 -7.27 11.60 -17.09
CA THR A 347 -6.48 12.28 -16.07
C THR A 347 -5.48 11.30 -15.49
N VAL A 348 -4.19 11.69 -15.52
CA VAL A 348 -3.10 11.01 -14.83
C VAL A 348 -2.79 11.78 -13.55
N ASP A 349 -2.91 11.13 -12.40
CA ASP A 349 -2.63 11.73 -11.09
C ASP A 349 -1.37 11.13 -10.49
N LEU A 350 -0.52 11.97 -9.92
CA LEU A 350 0.61 11.57 -9.07
C LEU A 350 0.49 12.25 -7.71
N LYS A 351 0.45 11.46 -6.64
CA LYS A 351 0.31 11.96 -5.26
C LYS A 351 1.40 11.40 -4.37
N ALA A 352 1.91 12.24 -3.46
CA ALA A 352 2.87 11.81 -2.45
C ALA A 352 2.75 12.71 -1.22
N THR A 353 2.99 12.17 -0.03
CA THR A 353 2.87 12.93 1.23
C THR A 353 4.22 12.94 1.95
N PRO A 354 4.75 14.10 2.36
CA PRO A 354 6.01 14.16 3.08
C PRO A 354 5.83 13.73 4.54
N ASN A 355 6.47 12.63 4.93
CA ASN A 355 6.57 12.15 6.30
C ASN A 355 7.92 12.57 6.91
N LEU A 356 7.94 13.79 7.43
CA LEU A 356 9.14 14.45 7.90
C LEU A 356 9.30 14.19 9.41
N LYS A 357 9.68 12.95 9.76
CA LYS A 357 9.96 12.58 11.15
C LYS A 357 10.90 13.60 11.80
N GLN A 358 10.56 14.00 13.02
CA GLN A 358 11.34 14.89 13.85
C GLN A 358 11.12 14.59 15.33
N VAL A 359 12.13 14.84 16.14
CA VAL A 359 12.05 14.77 17.59
C VAL A 359 12.58 16.07 18.16
N LYS A 360 11.77 16.76 18.96
CA LYS A 360 12.25 17.92 19.71
C LYS A 360 13.02 17.45 20.93
N PRO A 361 14.29 17.86 21.10
CA PRO A 361 15.04 17.56 22.32
C PRO A 361 14.23 18.03 23.54
N THR A 362 14.12 17.21 24.58
CA THR A 362 13.22 17.49 25.71
C THR A 362 13.90 17.14 27.03
N VAL A 363 13.64 17.94 28.07
CA VAL A 363 14.05 17.65 29.45
C VAL A 363 12.81 17.60 30.33
N LEU A 364 12.58 16.45 30.98
CA LEU A 364 11.55 16.27 32.01
C LEU A 364 12.19 16.43 33.38
N LEU A 365 11.94 17.57 34.04
CA LEU A 365 12.41 17.82 35.40
C LEU A 365 11.35 17.37 36.41
N PHE A 366 11.58 16.21 37.04
CA PHE A 366 10.68 15.65 38.03
C PHE A 366 10.86 16.26 39.42
N GLN A 367 9.72 16.51 40.05
CA GLN A 367 9.58 16.78 41.48
C GLN A 367 8.63 15.74 42.07
N ILE A 368 9.17 14.77 42.79
CA ILE A 368 8.42 13.63 43.32
C ILE A 368 8.25 13.82 44.82
N GLN A 369 7.01 13.84 45.29
CA GLN A 369 6.70 13.72 46.72
C GLN A 369 6.76 12.25 47.10
N THR A 370 7.28 11.96 48.31
CA THR A 370 7.41 10.62 48.87
C THR A 370 6.59 10.43 50.15
N SER A 371 5.70 11.38 50.48
CA SER A 371 4.90 11.30 51.70
C SER A 371 3.66 10.43 51.50
N TRP A 372 3.35 9.56 52.46
CA TRP A 372 2.15 8.70 52.52
C TRP A 372 1.94 7.68 51.40
N GLN A 373 2.66 7.79 50.29
CA GLN A 373 2.82 6.71 49.34
C GLN A 373 3.66 5.63 50.04
N MET A 374 2.99 4.66 50.66
CA MET A 374 3.66 3.50 51.22
C MET A 374 3.93 2.48 50.12
N PHE A 375 4.78 1.49 50.40
CA PHE A 375 5.19 0.47 49.44
C PHE A 375 4.05 -0.42 48.95
N ASP A 376 2.96 -0.54 49.71
CA ASP A 376 1.71 -1.15 49.24
C ASP A 376 0.47 -0.61 49.97
N LEU A 377 -0.70 -0.99 49.45
CA LEU A 377 -2.01 -0.57 49.95
C LEU A 377 -2.33 -1.14 51.35
N ILE A 378 -1.78 -2.29 51.73
CA ILE A 378 -2.03 -2.92 53.05
C ILE A 378 -1.35 -2.08 54.13
N HIS A 379 -0.09 -1.71 53.94
CA HIS A 379 0.67 -0.92 54.88
C HIS A 379 0.21 0.54 54.90
N ALA A 380 -0.19 1.09 53.75
CA ALA A 380 -0.89 2.39 53.68
C ALA A 380 -2.16 2.39 54.56
N ASN A 381 -2.94 1.30 54.52
CA ASN A 381 -4.15 1.15 55.32
C ASN A 381 -3.86 0.88 56.80
N ASP A 382 -2.85 0.07 57.12
CA ASP A 382 -2.44 -0.19 58.51
C ASP A 382 -1.99 1.12 59.18
N ARG A 383 -1.18 1.93 58.49
CA ARG A 383 -0.78 3.25 58.96
C ARG A 383 -1.96 4.23 59.07
N ALA A 384 -2.85 4.29 58.10
CA ALA A 384 -4.04 5.14 58.19
C ALA A 384 -4.95 4.74 59.37
N SER A 385 -5.06 3.44 59.64
CA SER A 385 -5.78 2.92 60.81
C SER A 385 -5.17 3.38 62.14
N LEU A 386 -3.84 3.54 62.19
CA LEU A 386 -3.10 4.03 63.36
C LEU A 386 -3.21 5.55 63.57
N VAL A 387 -3.29 6.33 62.49
CA VAL A 387 -3.26 7.80 62.56
C VAL A 387 -4.66 8.41 62.73
N ASN A 388 -5.66 7.91 62.02
CA ASN A 388 -7.02 8.49 62.04
C ASN A 388 -8.16 7.47 62.13
N LYS A 389 -7.85 6.16 62.24
CA LYS A 389 -8.80 5.04 62.32
C LYS A 389 -9.71 4.86 61.10
N ASN A 390 -9.44 5.56 60.00
CA ASN A 390 -10.15 5.38 58.73
C ASN A 390 -9.22 4.63 57.77
N GLU A 391 -9.76 3.62 57.08
CA GLU A 391 -9.07 2.98 55.96
C GLU A 391 -8.81 4.03 54.87
N VAL A 392 -7.64 3.96 54.21
CA VAL A 392 -7.43 4.55 52.89
C VAL A 392 -8.30 3.76 51.91
N THR A 393 -9.59 4.06 51.89
CA THR A 393 -10.62 3.39 51.07
C THR A 393 -10.48 3.67 49.56
N LYS A 394 -9.34 4.18 49.11
CA LYS A 394 -9.13 4.75 47.79
C LYS A 394 -7.89 4.18 47.12
N GLU A 395 -8.03 3.92 45.82
CA GLU A 395 -6.94 3.55 44.92
C GLU A 395 -5.81 4.60 45.04
N LEU A 396 -4.62 4.16 45.42
CA LEU A 396 -3.38 4.93 45.63
C LEU A 396 -2.29 4.19 44.87
N LEU A 397 -1.51 4.91 44.06
CA LEU A 397 -0.32 4.35 43.44
C LEU A 397 0.77 4.17 44.51
N SER A 398 1.18 2.93 44.74
CA SER A 398 2.26 2.63 45.67
C SER A 398 3.62 3.10 45.14
N LEU A 399 4.62 3.26 46.02
CA LEU A 399 5.99 3.59 45.59
C LEU A 399 6.58 2.48 44.72
N TYR A 400 6.26 1.22 45.00
CA TYR A 400 6.70 0.08 44.18
C TYR A 400 6.14 0.18 42.75
N GLU A 401 4.83 0.37 42.61
CA GLU A 401 4.19 0.49 41.28
C GLU A 401 4.66 1.75 40.52
N MET A 402 4.90 2.86 41.24
CA MET A 402 5.46 4.08 40.64
C MET A 402 6.89 3.85 40.14
N LYS A 403 7.74 3.15 40.92
CA LYS A 403 9.10 2.75 40.52
C LYS A 403 9.05 1.86 39.28
N GLN A 404 8.17 0.86 39.24
CA GLN A 404 8.00 0.00 38.07
C GLN A 404 7.52 0.80 36.84
N GLY A 405 6.55 1.71 37.01
CA GLY A 405 6.09 2.57 35.90
C GLY A 405 7.17 3.54 35.38
N PHE A 406 8.08 4.00 36.26
CA PHE A 406 9.27 4.72 35.82
C PHE A 406 10.23 3.82 35.03
N LEU A 407 10.47 2.58 35.47
CA LEU A 407 11.30 1.63 34.73
C LEU A 407 10.74 1.36 33.32
N ASP A 408 9.42 1.17 33.20
CA ASP A 408 8.75 1.02 31.90
C ASP A 408 8.95 2.25 31.03
N PHE A 409 8.86 3.45 31.63
CA PHE A 409 9.12 4.69 30.93
C PHE A 409 10.58 4.79 30.46
N ILE A 410 11.56 4.39 31.26
CA ILE A 410 12.98 4.41 30.87
C ILE A 410 13.28 3.39 29.75
N GLU A 411 12.66 2.21 29.79
CA GLU A 411 12.76 1.24 28.69
C GLU A 411 12.16 1.81 27.40
N TRP A 412 10.97 2.43 27.50
CA TRP A 412 10.36 3.13 26.39
C TRP A 412 11.26 4.27 25.87
N MET A 413 11.89 5.06 26.75
CA MET A 413 12.83 6.11 26.36
C MET A 413 13.99 5.56 25.52
N GLN A 414 14.52 4.39 25.89
CA GLN A 414 15.64 3.74 25.20
C GLN A 414 15.28 3.37 23.76
N GLN A 415 14.02 3.00 23.51
CA GLN A 415 13.56 2.55 22.20
C GLN A 415 13.09 3.70 21.30
N TYR A 416 12.52 4.77 21.87
CA TYR A 416 11.75 5.76 21.11
C TYR A 416 12.35 7.17 21.08
N THR A 417 13.40 7.45 21.86
CA THR A 417 13.95 8.80 21.96
C THR A 417 15.42 8.90 21.53
N ASP A 418 16.16 7.80 21.35
CA ASP A 418 17.58 7.82 20.96
C ASP A 418 18.47 8.79 21.78
N GLY A 419 18.10 9.04 23.04
CA GLY A 419 18.80 9.97 23.94
C GLY A 419 18.45 11.46 23.75
N SER A 420 17.45 11.77 22.91
CA SER A 420 16.89 13.12 22.73
C SER A 420 15.98 13.56 23.88
N LEU A 421 15.62 12.65 24.78
CA LEU A 421 14.93 12.93 26.03
C LEU A 421 15.91 12.81 27.21
N MET A 422 15.94 13.83 28.06
CA MET A 422 16.74 13.87 29.28
C MET A 422 15.82 13.93 30.50
N ILE A 423 16.18 13.19 31.53
CA ILE A 423 15.49 13.23 32.82
C ILE A 423 16.28 14.10 33.78
N GLY A 424 15.59 15.06 34.38
CA GLY A 424 16.03 15.86 35.50
C GLY A 424 15.30 15.45 36.77
N ILE A 425 15.95 15.44 37.93
CA ILE A 425 15.30 15.23 39.23
C ILE A 425 15.82 16.32 40.18
N THR A 426 14.93 17.14 40.76
CA THR A 426 15.36 18.35 41.51
C THR A 426 16.10 18.04 42.80
N ASN A 427 15.65 17.02 43.51
CA ASN A 427 16.21 16.48 44.74
C ASN A 427 15.31 15.28 45.13
N TYR A 428 15.90 14.17 45.58
CA TYR A 428 15.15 13.02 46.06
C TYR A 428 15.41 12.88 47.56
N GLN A 429 14.53 13.43 48.40
CA GLN A 429 14.62 13.30 49.86
C GLN A 429 13.56 12.35 50.38
N HIS A 430 14.01 11.49 51.28
CA HIS A 430 13.18 10.53 51.98
C HIS A 430 13.35 10.69 53.49
N GLY A 431 12.28 11.04 54.22
CA GLY A 431 12.14 10.78 55.67
C GLY A 431 13.34 11.09 56.57
N GLY A 432 13.98 12.25 56.42
CA GLY A 432 15.13 12.63 57.27
C GLY A 432 16.47 11.95 56.93
N SER A 433 16.55 11.17 55.86
CA SER A 433 17.79 10.54 55.36
C SER A 433 18.48 11.38 54.25
N ASN A 434 19.77 11.12 54.03
CA ASN A 434 20.54 11.74 52.94
C ASN A 434 19.88 11.46 51.58
N SER A 435 19.71 12.49 50.78
CA SER A 435 19.05 12.39 49.47
C SER A 435 19.77 11.43 48.51
N MET A 436 19.02 10.77 47.59
CA MET A 436 19.62 9.98 46.48
C MET A 436 20.61 10.85 45.70
N PHE A 437 20.32 12.15 45.59
CA PHE A 437 21.22 13.16 45.05
C PHE A 437 21.28 14.38 45.97
N GLY A 438 22.49 14.80 46.37
CA GLY A 438 22.69 16.03 47.17
C GLY A 438 22.44 17.34 46.40
N ALA A 439 22.12 17.24 45.11
CA ALA A 439 21.90 18.33 44.16
C ALA A 439 20.96 17.82 43.03
N PRO A 440 20.41 18.71 42.20
CA PRO A 440 19.69 18.32 41.00
C PRO A 440 20.49 17.35 40.12
N TYR A 441 19.82 16.33 39.60
CA TYR A 441 20.43 15.28 38.79
C TYR A 441 19.87 15.34 37.37
N PHE A 442 20.74 15.35 36.36
CA PHE A 442 20.35 15.37 34.94
C PHE A 442 21.08 14.29 34.17
N THR A 443 20.36 13.48 33.42
CA THR A 443 20.94 12.43 32.58
C THR A 443 19.99 12.04 31.45
N ASN A 444 20.54 11.69 30.30
CA ASN A 444 19.83 10.98 29.22
C ASN A 444 20.31 9.52 29.10
N SER A 445 21.09 9.04 30.07
CA SER A 445 21.60 7.67 30.10
C SER A 445 20.59 6.76 30.79
N THR A 446 19.85 5.99 30.00
CA THR A 446 18.81 5.08 30.52
C THR A 446 19.37 4.06 31.50
N ASN A 447 20.61 3.60 31.28
CA ASN A 447 21.31 2.70 32.20
C ASN A 447 21.52 3.34 33.58
N ASN A 448 22.02 4.58 33.64
CA ASN A 448 22.26 5.24 34.92
C ASN A 448 20.94 5.54 35.66
N ILE A 449 19.90 5.93 34.93
CA ILE A 449 18.57 6.11 35.54
C ILE A 449 18.06 4.78 36.10
N THR A 450 18.14 3.70 35.30
CA THR A 450 17.72 2.35 35.71
C THR A 450 18.48 1.87 36.95
N GLU A 451 19.79 2.05 37.00
CA GLU A 451 20.59 1.70 38.18
C GLU A 451 20.21 2.52 39.41
N GLY A 452 19.90 3.81 39.24
CA GLY A 452 19.38 4.66 40.31
C GLY A 452 18.02 4.19 40.81
N LEU A 453 17.10 3.85 39.90
CA LEU A 453 15.78 3.32 40.22
C LEU A 453 15.87 1.95 40.91
N TYR A 454 16.80 1.06 40.54
CA TYR A 454 17.00 -0.20 41.28
C TYR A 454 17.43 0.04 42.71
N GLY A 455 18.29 1.03 42.96
CA GLY A 455 18.70 1.46 44.30
C GLY A 455 17.67 2.27 45.07
N TRP A 456 16.52 2.59 44.46
CA TRP A 456 15.44 3.31 45.11
C TRP A 456 14.71 2.35 46.07
N ASP A 457 14.76 2.71 47.35
CA ASP A 457 13.95 2.10 48.41
C ASP A 457 12.44 2.30 48.18
N SER A 458 11.71 1.20 48.10
CA SER A 458 10.25 1.22 48.03
C SER A 458 9.61 1.50 49.40
N PHE A 459 10.33 1.34 50.52
CA PHE A 459 9.80 1.30 51.90
C PHE A 459 9.82 2.63 52.65
N GLY A 460 9.96 3.72 51.91
CA GLY A 460 10.16 5.02 52.51
C GLY A 460 8.92 5.61 53.22
N ASP A 461 9.03 5.91 54.51
CA ASP A 461 8.13 6.82 55.25
C ASP A 461 8.64 8.28 55.36
N CYS A 462 7.91 9.24 54.77
CA CYS A 462 8.20 10.67 54.92
C CYS A 462 6.95 11.43 55.35
N GLU A 463 7.00 12.09 56.52
CA GLU A 463 5.85 12.74 57.17
C GLU A 463 5.57 14.17 56.68
N HIS A 464 6.39 14.73 55.79
CA HIS A 464 6.24 16.11 55.31
C HIS A 464 6.29 16.25 53.78
N ILE A 465 5.61 17.29 53.29
CA ILE A 465 5.72 17.78 51.92
C ILE A 465 7.08 18.49 51.76
N HIS A 466 8.05 17.85 51.10
CA HIS A 466 9.39 18.41 50.87
C HIS A 466 9.55 19.11 49.50
N TYR A 467 8.51 19.78 49.00
CA TYR A 467 8.69 20.70 47.87
C TYR A 467 9.29 22.00 48.39
N THR A 468 10.61 22.16 48.24
CA THR A 468 11.23 23.46 48.49
C THR A 468 11.32 24.23 47.18
N ASN A 469 10.81 25.47 47.17
CA ASN A 469 11.06 26.44 46.09
C ASN A 469 12.57 26.58 45.82
N LYS A 470 13.40 26.33 46.84
CA LYS A 470 14.86 26.27 46.73
C LYS A 470 15.36 25.13 45.84
N ALA A 471 14.86 23.90 45.99
CA ALA A 471 15.31 22.77 45.16
C ALA A 471 14.96 22.96 43.67
N LEU A 472 13.76 23.49 43.37
CA LEU A 472 13.43 23.87 42.00
C LEU A 472 14.32 25.01 41.49
N ALA A 473 14.55 26.04 42.31
CA ALA A 473 15.42 27.16 41.94
C ALA A 473 16.87 26.73 41.68
N ASP A 474 17.39 25.77 42.46
CA ASP A 474 18.72 25.20 42.27
C ASP A 474 18.78 24.37 40.96
N ALA A 475 17.77 23.54 40.68
CA ALA A 475 17.66 22.81 39.41
C ALA A 475 17.52 23.73 38.20
N MET A 476 16.76 24.81 38.33
CA MET A 476 16.65 25.84 37.31
C MET A 476 17.98 26.54 37.06
N LYS A 477 18.78 26.79 38.11
CA LYS A 477 20.10 27.40 37.95
C LYS A 477 21.05 26.49 37.16
N GLU A 478 20.95 25.18 37.34
CA GLU A 478 21.71 24.21 36.54
C GLU A 478 21.18 24.09 35.11
N LEU A 479 19.85 24.05 34.93
CA LEU A 479 19.19 24.13 33.63
C LEU A 479 19.53 25.40 32.86
N ASN A 480 20.10 26.45 33.47
CA ASN A 480 20.57 27.67 32.82
C ASN A 480 22.07 27.64 32.44
N GLN A 481 22.81 26.60 32.85
CA GLN A 481 24.25 26.50 32.66
C GLN A 481 24.59 25.52 31.54
N ALA A 482 24.88 26.04 30.35
CA ALA A 482 25.25 25.24 29.18
C ALA A 482 26.47 24.31 29.41
N SER A 483 27.37 24.64 30.36
CA SER A 483 28.49 23.79 30.75
C SER A 483 28.07 22.44 31.34
N ASN A 484 26.83 22.33 31.83
CA ASN A 484 26.32 21.12 32.45
C ASN A 484 25.80 20.12 31.40
N PHE A 485 25.63 20.55 30.14
CA PHE A 485 25.06 19.75 29.04
C PHE A 485 26.03 19.60 27.86
N THR A 486 27.35 19.74 28.09
CA THR A 486 28.37 19.80 27.03
C THR A 486 28.42 18.57 26.13
N ASN A 487 27.97 17.40 26.60
CA ASN A 487 27.93 16.17 25.82
C ASN A 487 26.55 15.88 25.20
N TRP A 488 25.53 16.71 25.47
CA TRP A 488 24.22 16.56 24.86
C TRP A 488 24.26 17.19 23.46
N ALA A 489 24.72 16.40 22.51
CA ALA A 489 24.97 16.82 21.14
C ALA A 489 24.35 15.83 20.14
N ASP A 490 24.09 16.33 18.93
CA ASP A 490 23.64 15.53 17.79
C ASP A 490 24.79 14.68 17.22
N ASN A 491 24.49 13.86 16.21
CA ASN A 491 25.48 13.01 15.56
C ASN A 491 26.60 13.76 14.81
N LYS A 492 26.49 15.09 14.65
CA LYS A 492 27.50 15.97 14.06
C LYS A 492 28.28 16.76 15.12
N GLY A 493 27.98 16.57 16.40
CA GLY A 493 28.59 17.27 17.53
C GLY A 493 28.03 18.66 17.80
N ASN A 494 26.87 19.02 17.22
CA ASN A 494 26.18 20.27 17.56
C ASN A 494 25.45 20.09 18.89
N LEU A 495 25.63 21.03 19.82
CA LEU A 495 24.94 21.00 21.12
C LEU A 495 23.43 21.17 20.92
N ILE A 496 22.61 20.27 21.51
CA ILE A 496 21.15 20.28 21.33
C ILE A 496 20.39 20.93 22.49
N TYR A 497 21.06 21.10 23.65
CA TYR A 497 20.48 21.69 24.86
C TYR A 497 19.81 23.06 24.62
N GLN A 498 20.34 23.88 23.71
CA GLN A 498 19.84 25.24 23.45
C GLN A 498 18.43 25.26 22.86
N ASP A 499 18.06 24.18 22.15
CA ASP A 499 16.79 24.04 21.46
C ASP A 499 15.81 23.13 22.20
N ALA A 500 16.24 22.58 23.35
CA ALA A 500 15.45 21.64 24.11
C ALA A 500 14.23 22.29 24.78
N GLU A 501 13.14 21.53 24.85
CA GLU A 501 11.96 21.88 25.63
C GLU A 501 12.17 21.44 27.07
N MET A 502 12.24 22.40 27.98
CA MET A 502 12.49 22.15 29.40
C MET A 502 11.15 22.24 30.13
N ILE A 503 10.68 21.14 30.72
CA ILE A 503 9.40 21.11 31.41
C ILE A 503 9.53 20.52 32.80
N SER A 504 8.66 20.96 33.71
CA SER A 504 8.58 20.43 35.07
C SER A 504 7.40 19.44 35.17
N VAL A 505 7.61 18.33 35.85
CA VAL A 505 6.59 17.33 36.15
C VAL A 505 6.53 17.14 37.66
N ILE A 506 5.43 17.58 38.27
CA ILE A 506 5.18 17.44 39.70
C ILE A 506 4.34 16.19 39.92
N VAL A 507 4.89 15.21 40.65
CA VAL A 507 4.20 13.97 41.01
C VAL A 507 3.91 14.00 42.50
N GLY A 508 2.63 13.93 42.88
CA GLY A 508 2.21 14.03 44.28
C GLY A 508 1.05 13.11 44.66
N GLY A 509 0.97 12.79 45.94
CA GLY A 509 -0.04 11.90 46.54
C GLY A 509 -0.91 12.59 47.59
N ALA A 510 -1.65 11.78 48.36
CA ALA A 510 -2.46 12.27 49.46
C ALA A 510 -1.59 12.75 50.64
N CYS A 511 -2.05 13.75 51.38
CA CYS A 511 -1.46 14.24 52.63
C CYS A 511 -2.55 14.53 53.67
N GLU A 512 -2.17 14.75 54.93
CA GLU A 512 -3.15 15.13 55.94
C GLU A 512 -3.56 16.60 55.81
N ALA A 513 -4.82 16.90 56.13
CA ALA A 513 -5.35 18.27 56.09
C ALA A 513 -4.63 19.22 57.09
N LYS A 514 -4.01 18.66 58.14
CA LYS A 514 -3.20 19.44 59.10
C LYS A 514 -1.81 19.79 58.54
N ASP A 515 -1.24 18.96 57.67
CA ASP A 515 0.08 19.19 57.05
C ASP A 515 0.01 20.38 56.08
N LEU A 516 -1.17 20.64 55.51
CA LEU A 516 -1.45 21.84 54.71
C LEU A 516 -1.37 23.15 55.52
N LYS A 517 -1.38 23.10 56.86
CA LYS A 517 -1.31 24.30 57.72
C LYS A 517 0.10 24.61 58.22
N THR A 518 1.01 23.64 58.16
CA THR A 518 2.38 23.72 58.68
C THR A 518 3.46 23.60 57.59
N GLY A 519 3.14 23.01 56.44
CA GLY A 519 4.04 22.88 55.29
C GLY A 519 4.05 24.08 54.32
N SER A 520 5.08 24.15 53.47
CA SER A 520 5.09 25.02 52.29
C SER A 520 4.17 24.40 51.24
N THR A 521 2.89 24.76 51.25
CA THR A 521 1.91 24.17 50.32
C THR A 521 1.99 24.75 48.92
N GLU A 522 2.61 25.92 48.72
CA GLU A 522 2.59 26.61 47.44
C GLU A 522 3.22 25.78 46.31
N LEU A 523 2.47 25.60 45.21
CA LEU A 523 3.07 25.10 43.97
C LEU A 523 4.24 26.00 43.57
N PRO A 524 5.41 25.42 43.24
CA PRO A 524 6.52 26.23 42.77
C PRO A 524 6.11 27.02 41.54
N ALA A 525 6.05 28.35 41.67
CA ALA A 525 5.73 29.22 40.55
C ALA A 525 6.75 28.98 39.43
N ILE A 526 6.30 28.86 38.18
CA ILE A 526 7.19 28.89 37.02
C ILE A 526 7.76 30.31 36.94
N PRO A 527 9.04 30.54 37.27
CA PRO A 527 9.62 31.87 37.13
C PRO A 527 9.82 32.18 35.64
N ASP A 528 9.85 33.46 35.26
CA ASP A 528 10.30 33.87 33.93
C ASP A 528 11.69 33.26 33.64
N GLY A 529 11.80 32.39 32.63
CA GLY A 529 13.04 31.64 32.40
C GLY A 529 12.96 30.47 31.42
N VAL A 530 13.71 29.41 31.73
CA VAL A 530 14.01 28.27 30.85
C VAL A 530 12.91 27.19 30.82
N LEU A 531 12.18 27.00 31.93
CA LEU A 531 11.05 26.07 32.00
C LEU A 531 9.84 26.65 31.25
N LYS A 532 9.28 25.89 30.31
CA LYS A 532 8.20 26.37 29.43
C LYS A 532 6.81 25.87 29.83
N CYS A 533 6.74 24.67 30.40
CA CYS A 533 5.50 24.04 30.88
C CYS A 533 5.70 23.38 32.24
N GLN A 534 4.62 23.29 33.02
CA GLN A 534 4.55 22.52 34.26
C GLN A 534 3.32 21.61 34.24
N TYR A 535 3.54 20.32 34.46
CA TYR A 535 2.52 19.28 34.51
C TYR A 535 2.36 18.76 35.93
N GLY A 536 1.17 18.29 36.28
CA GLY A 536 0.88 17.68 37.57
C GLY A 536 0.34 16.26 37.39
N ILE A 537 0.83 15.31 38.20
CA ILE A 537 0.33 13.94 38.29
C ILE A 537 -0.12 13.68 39.73
N ARG A 538 -1.43 13.48 39.93
CA ARG A 538 -2.00 13.09 41.22
C ARG A 538 -2.11 11.57 41.31
N THR A 539 -1.41 11.00 42.29
CA THR A 539 -1.21 9.56 42.46
C THR A 539 -2.26 8.86 43.34
N ASN A 540 -3.35 9.55 43.66
CA ASN A 540 -4.42 9.03 44.50
C ASN A 540 -5.80 9.39 43.91
N SER A 541 -6.77 8.52 44.15
CA SER A 541 -8.15 8.76 43.71
C SER A 541 -8.82 9.86 44.56
N GLY A 542 -9.72 10.62 43.92
CA GLY A 542 -10.45 11.82 44.36
C GLY A 542 -10.34 12.27 45.81
N THR A 543 -10.05 13.54 46.07
CA THR A 543 -9.94 14.08 47.44
C THR A 543 -11.22 14.81 47.84
N ALA A 544 -11.64 14.68 49.10
CA ALA A 544 -12.89 15.26 49.59
C ALA A 544 -12.70 16.73 49.98
N TYR A 545 -12.34 17.60 49.04
CA TYR A 545 -12.34 19.03 49.31
C TYR A 545 -13.75 19.61 49.10
N GLY A 546 -14.34 20.18 50.16
CA GLY A 546 -15.51 21.07 50.06
C GLY A 546 -16.92 20.48 50.25
N LYS A 547 -17.11 19.21 50.63
CA LYS A 547 -18.43 18.71 51.05
C LYS A 547 -18.34 17.97 52.39
N ASN A 548 -19.11 18.44 53.37
CA ASN A 548 -19.27 17.84 54.70
C ASN A 548 -19.54 16.32 54.60
N MET A 549 -18.49 15.49 54.71
CA MET A 549 -18.45 14.15 55.30
C MET A 549 -17.04 13.56 55.13
N LEU A 550 -16.39 13.32 56.28
CA LEU A 550 -15.32 12.35 56.57
C LEU A 550 -14.16 12.18 55.56
N GLY A 551 -13.00 12.70 55.95
CA GLY A 551 -11.68 12.24 55.48
C GLY A 551 -10.63 13.33 55.66
N ASP A 552 -9.79 13.22 56.68
CA ASP A 552 -8.67 14.16 56.93
C ASP A 552 -7.52 14.04 55.89
N MET A 553 -7.73 13.29 54.79
CA MET A 553 -6.79 13.11 53.69
C MET A 553 -7.19 13.94 52.46
N ILE A 554 -6.32 14.85 52.06
CA ILE A 554 -6.49 15.78 50.92
C ILE A 554 -5.26 15.65 50.02
N SER A 555 -5.39 15.85 48.71
CA SER A 555 -4.21 16.04 47.86
C SER A 555 -3.82 17.51 47.94
N TRP A 556 -2.60 17.80 48.39
CA TRP A 556 -2.11 19.18 48.41
C TRP A 556 -2.12 19.80 47.01
N MET A 557 -1.90 18.99 45.95
CA MET A 557 -2.01 19.44 44.56
C MET A 557 -3.44 19.89 44.21
N ASP A 558 -4.46 19.17 44.70
CA ASP A 558 -5.86 19.61 44.53
C ASP A 558 -6.17 20.86 45.35
N TYR A 559 -5.62 20.97 46.56
CA TYR A 559 -5.77 22.13 47.43
C TYR A 559 -5.19 23.40 46.79
N GLU A 560 -3.99 23.30 46.21
CA GLU A 560 -3.33 24.38 45.48
C GLU A 560 -3.98 24.66 44.13
N ALA A 561 -4.38 23.62 43.39
CA ALA A 561 -5.15 23.74 42.15
C ALA A 561 -6.54 24.34 42.31
N GLN A 562 -7.00 24.49 43.54
CA GLN A 562 -8.25 25.14 43.91
C GLN A 562 -7.97 26.41 44.74
N GLY A 563 -6.84 27.08 44.49
CA GLY A 563 -6.53 28.41 45.03
C GLY A 563 -6.37 28.47 46.56
N ASN A 564 -5.82 27.42 47.16
CA ASN A 564 -5.55 27.31 48.60
C ASN A 564 -6.84 27.45 49.40
N GLY A 565 -7.91 26.83 48.88
CA GLY A 565 -9.27 26.93 49.39
C GLY A 565 -10.11 28.08 48.84
N LYS A 566 -9.73 28.68 47.71
CA LYS A 566 -10.52 29.67 46.96
C LYS A 566 -10.77 29.14 45.54
N ASN A 567 -12.04 28.87 45.22
CA ASN A 567 -12.51 28.18 44.00
C ASN A 567 -12.06 28.69 42.61
N ASP A 568 -11.16 29.67 42.51
CA ASP A 568 -11.02 30.53 41.32
C ASP A 568 -9.58 30.64 40.76
N ALA A 569 -8.62 29.77 41.09
CA ALA A 569 -7.27 29.78 40.48
C ALA A 569 -6.93 28.43 39.82
N PRO A 570 -6.64 28.37 38.50
CA PRO A 570 -6.16 27.14 37.87
C PRO A 570 -4.68 26.91 38.23
N ALA A 571 -4.36 25.84 38.96
CA ALA A 571 -2.97 25.37 38.97
C ALA A 571 -2.62 24.74 37.62
N PHE A 572 -1.33 24.78 37.29
CA PHE A 572 -0.77 24.23 36.04
C PHE A 572 -1.28 24.97 34.78
N GLU A 573 -1.21 26.31 34.75
CA GLU A 573 -1.70 27.12 33.61
C GLU A 573 -1.03 26.81 32.26
N THR A 574 0.14 26.16 32.26
CA THR A 574 0.98 25.92 31.06
C THR A 574 1.04 24.45 30.62
N GLY A 575 0.54 23.52 31.43
CA GLY A 575 0.56 22.07 31.17
C GLY A 575 -0.71 21.39 31.69
N GLU A 576 -0.85 20.10 31.45
CA GLU A 576 -2.03 19.35 31.91
C GLU A 576 -1.89 18.87 33.36
N TYR A 577 -3.01 18.84 34.09
CA TYR A 577 -3.10 18.27 35.45
C TYR A 577 -3.86 16.94 35.42
N TYR A 578 -3.10 15.84 35.45
CA TYR A 578 -3.59 14.47 35.43
C TYR A 578 -4.03 14.04 36.83
N LYS A 579 -5.31 13.69 36.95
CA LYS A 579 -5.95 13.27 38.20
C LYS A 579 -6.19 11.77 38.19
N ASP A 580 -6.25 11.17 39.38
CA ASP A 580 -6.63 9.76 39.56
C ASP A 580 -5.67 8.76 38.87
N VAL A 581 -4.36 9.05 38.88
CA VAL A 581 -3.33 8.17 38.33
C VAL A 581 -2.88 7.19 39.41
N VAL A 582 -3.55 6.05 39.53
CA VAL A 582 -3.49 5.19 40.74
C VAL A 582 -2.92 3.79 40.47
N THR A 583 -2.48 3.51 39.24
CA THR A 583 -1.89 2.23 38.83
C THR A 583 -0.62 2.46 38.02
N ARG A 584 0.26 1.44 37.97
CA ARG A 584 1.51 1.43 37.16
C ARG A 584 1.26 1.86 35.71
N ASP A 585 0.29 1.24 35.04
CA ASP A 585 -0.03 1.50 33.63
C ASP A 585 -0.51 2.93 33.40
N GLN A 586 -1.41 3.43 34.26
CA GLN A 586 -1.88 4.81 34.17
C GLN A 586 -0.73 5.80 34.33
N PHE A 587 0.22 5.51 35.24
CA PHE A 587 1.38 6.35 35.46
C PHE A 587 2.30 6.37 34.24
N PHE A 588 2.63 5.19 33.70
CA PHE A 588 3.43 5.05 32.48
C PHE A 588 2.81 5.77 31.27
N GLU A 589 1.51 5.56 31.01
CA GLU A 589 0.81 6.23 29.90
C GLU A 589 0.70 7.74 30.12
N THR A 590 0.60 8.21 31.37
CA THR A 590 0.63 9.65 31.67
C THR A 590 1.98 10.27 31.29
N LEU A 591 3.10 9.61 31.58
CA LEU A 591 4.43 10.10 31.20
C LEU A 591 4.60 10.15 29.67
N LYS A 592 4.10 9.14 28.95
CA LYS A 592 4.04 9.15 27.47
C LYS A 592 3.18 10.28 26.93
N SER A 593 2.01 10.52 27.54
CA SER A 593 1.11 11.61 27.17
C SER A 593 1.77 12.97 27.32
N ILE A 594 2.46 13.21 28.44
CA ILE A 594 3.22 14.45 28.68
C ILE A 594 4.29 14.65 27.60
N TYR A 595 5.06 13.61 27.28
CA TYR A 595 6.06 13.70 26.22
C TYR A 595 5.42 13.98 24.84
N ALA A 596 4.34 13.29 24.48
CA ALA A 596 3.64 13.48 23.21
C ALA A 596 3.07 14.90 23.07
N ASP A 597 2.48 15.43 24.14
CA ASP A 597 1.96 16.80 24.17
C ASP A 597 3.07 17.84 23.96
N VAL A 598 4.26 17.63 24.55
CA VAL A 598 5.46 18.45 24.30
C VAL A 598 5.89 18.40 22.83
N GLN A 599 5.90 17.22 22.22
CA GLN A 599 6.27 17.07 20.81
C GLN A 599 5.26 17.78 19.88
N ALA A 600 3.97 17.74 20.21
CA ALA A 600 2.90 18.37 19.42
C ALA A 600 2.85 19.90 19.54
N LYS A 601 3.11 20.44 20.73
CA LYS A 601 3.11 21.89 21.01
C LYS A 601 4.39 22.59 20.53
N ALA A 602 5.41 21.85 20.11
CA ALA A 602 6.63 22.40 19.56
C ALA A 602 6.37 23.17 18.23
N PRO A 603 6.77 24.46 18.12
CA PRO A 603 6.41 25.33 16.99
C PRO A 603 7.12 25.03 15.65
N ASN A 604 7.82 23.90 15.52
CA ASN A 604 8.72 23.64 14.39
C ASN A 604 8.07 22.72 13.36
N MET A 605 7.16 23.24 12.54
CA MET A 605 6.65 22.47 11.39
C MET A 605 7.78 22.29 10.35
N GLN A 606 8.16 21.04 10.09
CA GLN A 606 9.22 20.73 9.13
C GLN A 606 8.76 20.94 7.70
N LYS A 607 9.74 21.21 6.84
CA LYS A 607 9.52 21.36 5.40
C LYS A 607 10.70 20.83 4.60
N VAL A 608 10.41 20.31 3.42
CA VAL A 608 11.40 19.96 2.39
C VAL A 608 11.32 20.96 1.25
N THR A 609 12.44 21.19 0.58
CA THR A 609 12.56 22.23 -0.46
C THR A 609 12.92 21.64 -1.81
N ASP A 610 12.63 22.39 -2.88
CA ASP A 610 12.83 22.00 -4.28
C ASP A 610 12.13 20.66 -4.62
N VAL A 611 10.91 20.48 -4.11
CA VAL A 611 10.10 19.28 -4.36
C VAL A 611 9.65 19.27 -5.81
N LYS A 612 10.06 18.24 -6.57
CA LYS A 612 9.76 18.08 -7.99
C LYS A 612 9.16 16.71 -8.26
N VAL A 613 8.04 16.68 -8.96
CA VAL A 613 7.45 15.44 -9.51
C VAL A 613 7.68 15.44 -11.02
N GLU A 614 8.15 14.31 -11.55
CA GLU A 614 8.43 14.11 -12.96
C GLU A 614 7.76 12.83 -13.48
N ASP A 615 7.11 12.93 -14.63
CA ASP A 615 6.48 11.81 -15.33
C ASP A 615 6.65 11.97 -16.85
N THR A 616 6.65 10.86 -17.59
CA THR A 616 6.76 10.87 -19.06
C THR A 616 5.57 10.13 -19.69
N ILE A 617 4.64 10.89 -20.25
CA ILE A 617 3.42 10.39 -20.88
C ILE A 617 3.74 9.75 -22.24
N THR A 618 3.13 8.61 -22.54
CA THR A 618 3.39 7.83 -23.75
C THR A 618 2.94 8.52 -25.04
N ALA A 619 3.45 8.05 -26.18
CA ALA A 619 3.23 8.68 -27.48
C ALA A 619 1.79 8.58 -27.99
N GLU A 620 1.00 7.64 -27.48
CA GLU A 620 -0.42 7.46 -27.80
C GLU A 620 -1.29 8.63 -27.32
N PHE A 621 -0.81 9.40 -26.33
CA PHE A 621 -1.54 10.51 -25.75
C PHE A 621 -0.92 11.87 -26.08
N LYS A 622 -1.77 12.88 -26.10
CA LYS A 622 -1.40 14.29 -26.17
C LYS A 622 -1.75 14.94 -24.83
N VAL A 623 -0.76 15.52 -24.17
CA VAL A 623 -0.95 16.23 -22.89
C VAL A 623 -1.61 17.60 -23.13
N ASP A 624 -2.67 17.90 -22.39
CA ASP A 624 -3.27 19.24 -22.36
C ASP A 624 -2.51 20.15 -21.39
N LYS A 625 -1.50 20.82 -21.94
CA LYS A 625 -0.60 21.73 -21.20
C LYS A 625 -1.34 22.84 -20.45
N SER A 626 -2.52 23.25 -20.91
CA SER A 626 -3.25 24.39 -20.36
C SER A 626 -4.06 24.06 -19.11
N ASN A 627 -4.36 22.78 -18.90
CA ASN A 627 -5.22 22.29 -17.83
C ASN A 627 -4.48 21.44 -16.78
N ILE A 628 -3.15 21.34 -16.84
CA ILE A 628 -2.35 20.71 -15.78
C ILE A 628 -2.58 21.45 -14.47
N LYS A 629 -2.86 20.71 -13.41
CA LYS A 629 -3.06 21.26 -12.06
C LYS A 629 -2.04 20.70 -11.08
N ALA A 630 -1.65 21.54 -10.13
CA ALA A 630 -0.77 21.16 -9.03
C ALA A 630 -1.39 21.61 -7.70
N PHE A 631 -1.45 20.71 -6.73
CA PHE A 631 -2.01 20.98 -5.41
C PHE A 631 -1.01 20.66 -4.30
N VAL A 632 -1.09 21.41 -3.19
CA VAL A 632 -0.36 21.11 -1.94
C VAL A 632 -1.35 21.17 -0.78
N GLY A 633 -1.52 20.06 -0.06
CA GLY A 633 -2.49 19.95 1.04
C GLY A 633 -3.93 20.31 0.63
N GLY A 634 -4.29 20.06 -0.64
CA GLY A 634 -5.59 20.40 -1.22
C GLY A 634 -5.73 21.83 -1.77
N GLU A 635 -4.76 22.73 -1.58
CA GLU A 635 -4.76 24.07 -2.19
C GLU A 635 -4.26 23.99 -3.65
N ASP A 636 -4.99 24.56 -4.61
CA ASP A 636 -4.51 24.74 -6.00
C ASP A 636 -3.36 25.76 -6.02
N ILE A 637 -2.15 25.27 -6.25
CA ILE A 637 -0.92 26.08 -6.35
C ILE A 637 -0.42 26.21 -7.79
N THR A 638 -1.21 25.86 -8.79
CA THR A 638 -0.79 25.78 -10.21
C THR A 638 -0.11 27.06 -10.70
N SER A 639 -0.59 28.23 -10.27
CA SER A 639 0.00 29.53 -10.63
C SER A 639 1.34 29.84 -9.94
N LYS A 640 1.64 29.17 -8.83
CA LYS A 640 2.88 29.30 -8.05
C LYS A 640 3.91 28.21 -8.43
N ALA A 641 3.43 27.04 -8.83
CA ALA A 641 4.26 25.91 -9.25
C ALA A 641 4.95 26.19 -10.59
N LYS A 642 6.19 25.71 -10.74
CA LYS A 642 6.88 25.76 -12.05
C LYS A 642 6.63 24.44 -12.78
N ILE A 643 5.69 24.47 -13.72
CA ILE A 643 5.36 23.33 -14.59
C ILE A 643 6.08 23.47 -15.93
N THR A 644 6.80 22.43 -16.34
CA THR A 644 7.48 22.33 -17.64
C THR A 644 6.92 21.12 -18.38
N VAL A 645 6.57 21.30 -19.65
CA VAL A 645 6.08 20.24 -20.53
C VAL A 645 6.93 20.19 -21.80
N GLU A 646 7.62 19.09 -22.01
CA GLU A 646 8.55 18.88 -23.12
C GLU A 646 8.10 17.69 -23.98
N GLU A 647 7.75 17.97 -25.24
CA GLU A 647 7.50 16.92 -26.24
C GLU A 647 8.85 16.41 -26.77
N GLN A 648 9.05 15.09 -26.70
CA GLN A 648 10.27 14.43 -27.12
C GLN A 648 10.19 13.99 -28.59
N ALA A 649 11.35 13.75 -29.22
CA ALA A 649 11.44 13.35 -30.62
C ALA A 649 10.75 11.99 -30.92
N ASN A 650 10.60 11.13 -29.91
CA ASN A 650 9.88 9.85 -30.00
C ASN A 650 8.35 9.98 -29.81
N GLY A 651 7.82 11.21 -29.71
CA GLY A 651 6.40 11.48 -29.56
C GLY A 651 5.86 11.42 -28.13
N THR A 652 6.67 11.02 -27.14
CA THR A 652 6.33 11.05 -25.71
C THR A 652 6.40 12.48 -25.15
N THR A 653 5.76 12.73 -24.00
CA THR A 653 5.73 14.06 -23.37
C THR A 653 6.19 13.98 -21.93
N LYS A 654 7.32 14.63 -21.60
CA LYS A 654 7.80 14.75 -20.22
C LYS A 654 7.14 15.94 -19.52
N VAL A 655 6.55 15.69 -18.36
CA VAL A 655 5.96 16.70 -17.47
C VAL A 655 6.77 16.77 -16.19
N THR A 656 7.23 17.96 -15.84
CA THR A 656 7.94 18.23 -14.59
C THR A 656 7.21 19.34 -13.84
N CYS A 657 6.77 19.08 -12.62
CA CYS A 657 6.19 20.09 -11.73
C CYS A 657 7.12 20.32 -10.54
N ASN A 658 7.57 21.56 -10.33
CA ASN A 658 8.25 21.97 -9.10
C ASN A 658 7.25 22.65 -8.16
N PHE A 659 6.96 21.96 -7.05
CA PHE A 659 6.09 22.40 -5.95
C PHE A 659 6.80 23.38 -4.99
N GLY A 660 8.12 23.52 -5.10
CA GLY A 660 8.90 24.43 -4.26
C GLY A 660 9.11 23.85 -2.86
N THR A 661 8.57 24.51 -1.84
CA THR A 661 8.70 24.10 -0.44
C THR A 661 7.40 23.46 0.03
N VAL A 662 7.48 22.27 0.61
CA VAL A 662 6.32 21.50 1.06
C VAL A 662 6.50 21.17 2.54
N GLU A 663 5.49 21.49 3.33
CA GLU A 663 5.44 21.22 4.77
C GLU A 663 5.09 19.75 5.04
N HIS A 664 5.46 19.24 6.21
CA HIS A 664 5.08 17.91 6.67
C HIS A 664 3.58 17.66 6.52
N SER A 665 3.22 16.45 6.09
CA SER A 665 1.84 15.97 5.93
C SER A 665 1.01 16.72 4.88
N LYS A 666 1.58 17.69 4.15
CA LYS A 666 0.90 18.33 3.02
C LYS A 666 1.14 17.52 1.75
N GLU A 667 0.15 16.73 1.34
CA GLU A 667 0.17 15.96 0.09
C GLU A 667 0.49 16.87 -1.09
N VAL A 668 1.47 16.48 -1.92
CA VAL A 668 1.65 17.02 -3.26
C VAL A 668 0.82 16.20 -4.23
N HIS A 669 0.07 16.87 -5.10
CA HIS A 669 -0.75 16.21 -6.12
C HIS A 669 -0.56 16.91 -7.46
N LEU A 670 -0.05 16.18 -8.44
CA LEU A 670 0.07 16.61 -9.83
C LEU A 670 -1.02 15.92 -10.66
N GLN A 671 -1.86 16.71 -11.32
CA GLN A 671 -2.90 16.23 -12.22
C GLN A 671 -2.54 16.60 -13.66
N ILE A 672 -2.40 15.60 -14.52
CA ILE A 672 -1.99 15.72 -15.92
C ILE A 672 -3.14 15.24 -16.82
N PRO A 673 -3.91 16.16 -17.42
CA PRO A 673 -4.91 15.81 -18.41
C PRO A 673 -4.24 15.40 -19.73
N ALA A 674 -4.72 14.31 -20.32
CA ALA A 674 -4.19 13.71 -21.53
C ALA A 674 -5.32 13.18 -22.41
N GLN A 675 -5.19 13.32 -23.72
CA GLN A 675 -6.17 12.82 -24.69
C GLN A 675 -5.50 11.86 -25.67
N ALA A 676 -6.09 10.69 -25.91
CA ALA A 676 -5.54 9.77 -26.91
C ALA A 676 -5.63 10.39 -28.31
N LYS A 677 -4.55 10.30 -29.09
CA LYS A 677 -4.44 10.95 -30.40
C LYS A 677 -5.51 10.44 -31.37
N SER A 678 -5.95 11.30 -32.28
CA SER A 678 -7.04 10.99 -33.21
C SER A 678 -6.70 9.91 -34.22
N ASN A 679 -5.43 9.83 -34.65
CA ASN A 679 -4.91 8.78 -35.53
C ASN A 679 -4.46 7.52 -34.78
N TYR A 680 -4.62 7.44 -33.46
CA TYR A 680 -4.39 6.20 -32.73
C TYR A 680 -5.63 5.30 -32.80
N ILE A 681 -5.45 4.02 -33.15
CA ILE A 681 -6.57 3.07 -33.35
C ILE A 681 -7.35 2.90 -32.06
N GLY A 682 -6.70 2.78 -30.90
CA GLY A 682 -7.31 2.38 -29.64
C GLY A 682 -7.10 0.89 -29.34
N SER A 683 -7.00 0.53 -28.07
CA SER A 683 -6.80 -0.83 -27.60
C SER A 683 -7.19 -0.92 -26.11
N ASN A 684 -7.29 -2.14 -25.59
CA ASN A 684 -7.31 -2.35 -24.14
C ASN A 684 -5.86 -2.36 -23.65
N ASN A 685 -5.61 -1.93 -22.40
CA ASN A 685 -4.29 -2.01 -21.74
C ASN A 685 -3.23 -1.03 -22.28
N VAL A 686 -3.60 0.23 -22.50
CA VAL A 686 -2.67 1.28 -22.95
C VAL A 686 -2.04 1.97 -21.74
N TYR A 687 -0.74 1.79 -21.51
CA TYR A 687 -0.03 2.48 -20.44
C TYR A 687 0.04 3.98 -20.71
N THR A 688 -0.25 4.77 -19.69
CA THR A 688 -0.26 6.24 -19.78
C THR A 688 1.13 6.87 -19.70
N ASN A 689 2.14 6.15 -19.20
CA ASN A 689 3.53 6.60 -19.13
C ASN A 689 4.54 5.57 -19.61
N THR A 690 5.75 6.05 -19.87
CA THR A 690 6.94 5.25 -20.10
C THR A 690 8.00 5.58 -19.06
N GLY A 691 8.77 4.57 -18.65
CA GLY A 691 9.71 4.69 -17.54
C GLY A 691 9.01 4.88 -16.18
N THR A 692 9.81 5.14 -15.17
CA THR A 692 9.35 5.25 -13.78
C THR A 692 9.19 6.73 -13.40
N PRO A 693 8.00 7.19 -13.01
CA PRO A 693 7.82 8.53 -12.48
C PRO A 693 8.58 8.69 -11.17
N VAL A 694 9.02 9.91 -10.87
CA VAL A 694 9.84 10.18 -9.69
C VAL A 694 9.41 11.43 -8.96
N ILE A 695 9.63 11.45 -7.65
CA ILE A 695 9.64 12.65 -6.83
C ILE A 695 11.06 12.90 -6.33
N SER A 696 11.54 14.13 -6.44
CA SER A 696 12.86 14.55 -5.95
C SER A 696 12.79 15.79 -5.10
N TYR A 697 13.71 15.94 -4.16
CA TYR A 697 13.72 17.03 -3.18
C TYR A 697 15.12 17.23 -2.58
N LYS A 698 15.37 18.40 -1.98
CA LYS A 698 16.61 18.67 -1.23
C LYS A 698 16.49 18.19 0.20
N GLY A 699 17.57 17.58 0.70
CA GLY A 699 17.69 17.17 2.09
C GLY A 699 17.59 18.34 3.07
N ARG A 700 16.90 18.13 4.18
CA ARG A 700 16.93 18.98 5.39
C ARG A 700 18.30 18.91 6.05
N VAL A 701 18.92 17.73 6.11
CA VAL A 701 20.24 17.49 6.72
C VAL A 701 21.41 17.96 5.84
N ASN A 702 21.29 17.77 4.53
CA ASN A 702 22.28 18.19 3.53
C ASN A 702 21.57 18.83 2.35
N SER A 703 21.42 20.15 2.39
CA SER A 703 20.75 20.94 1.36
C SER A 703 21.42 20.90 -0.01
N SER A 704 22.67 20.40 -0.11
CA SER A 704 23.34 20.19 -1.39
C SER A 704 22.89 18.89 -2.08
N LYS A 705 22.55 17.84 -1.31
CA LYS A 705 22.13 16.53 -1.82
C LYS A 705 20.68 16.59 -2.29
N THR A 706 20.41 16.06 -3.48
CA THR A 706 19.06 15.79 -3.98
C THR A 706 18.75 14.32 -3.74
N TYR A 707 17.61 14.04 -3.13
CA TYR A 707 17.06 12.71 -2.99
C TYR A 707 15.99 12.48 -4.06
N THR A 708 15.81 11.22 -4.46
CA THR A 708 14.83 10.81 -5.45
C THR A 708 14.14 9.54 -4.98
N GLN A 709 12.82 9.51 -5.03
CA GLN A 709 11.98 8.34 -4.77
C GLN A 709 11.13 8.03 -6.02
N ASN A 710 10.85 6.75 -6.22
CA ASN A 710 10.15 6.26 -7.41
C ASN A 710 8.68 5.97 -7.09
N PHE A 711 7.79 6.34 -8.00
CA PHE A 711 6.42 5.82 -8.02
C PHE A 711 6.46 4.40 -8.58
N THR A 712 5.75 3.46 -7.96
CA THR A 712 5.76 2.05 -8.38
C THR A 712 4.57 1.67 -9.25
N ASP A 713 3.49 2.46 -9.22
CA ASP A 713 2.29 2.21 -10.03
C ASP A 713 2.52 2.52 -11.52
N ASN A 714 2.01 1.64 -12.38
CA ASN A 714 2.04 1.79 -13.83
C ASN A 714 0.64 1.58 -14.43
N PRO A 715 -0.28 2.56 -14.26
CA PRO A 715 -1.66 2.38 -14.66
C PRO A 715 -1.81 2.35 -16.19
N ALA A 716 -2.57 1.36 -16.66
CA ALA A 716 -3.04 1.27 -18.04
C ALA A 716 -4.54 1.62 -18.15
N VAL A 717 -4.96 2.15 -19.29
CA VAL A 717 -6.34 2.54 -19.58
C VAL A 717 -6.87 1.85 -20.83
N ASN A 718 -8.19 1.71 -20.94
CA ASN A 718 -8.83 1.24 -22.17
C ASN A 718 -9.07 2.43 -23.09
N VAL A 719 -8.61 2.36 -24.34
CA VAL A 719 -8.81 3.41 -25.34
C VAL A 719 -9.82 2.97 -26.40
N PRO A 720 -10.98 3.65 -26.52
CA PRO A 720 -12.02 3.35 -27.50
C PRO A 720 -11.46 3.24 -28.92
N ILE A 721 -11.98 2.32 -29.74
CA ILE A 721 -11.45 2.12 -31.10
C ILE A 721 -12.00 3.16 -32.09
N ARG A 722 -11.14 3.68 -32.97
CA ARG A 722 -11.48 4.50 -34.14
C ARG A 722 -10.69 4.01 -35.34
N LEU A 723 -11.39 3.76 -36.44
CA LEU A 723 -10.84 3.28 -37.71
C LEU A 723 -11.24 4.22 -38.83
N THR A 724 -10.36 4.38 -39.81
CA THR A 724 -10.63 5.10 -41.05
C THR A 724 -10.25 4.21 -42.21
N VAL A 725 -11.20 3.98 -43.13
CA VAL A 725 -11.00 3.22 -44.37
C VAL A 725 -11.53 4.09 -45.50
N ALA A 726 -10.72 4.30 -46.53
CA ALA A 726 -11.10 5.09 -47.70
C ALA A 726 -11.92 4.26 -48.70
N ASP A 727 -12.57 4.93 -49.66
CA ASP A 727 -13.19 4.24 -50.80
C ASP A 727 -12.15 3.93 -51.87
N GLY A 728 -12.33 2.81 -52.57
CA GLY A 728 -11.45 2.36 -53.63
C GLY A 728 -11.98 2.68 -55.03
N GLN A 729 -11.46 1.96 -56.02
CA GLN A 729 -11.76 2.22 -57.42
C GLN A 729 -13.14 1.72 -57.83
N ARG A 730 -13.71 2.41 -58.82
CA ARG A 730 -14.88 1.96 -59.57
C ARG A 730 -14.51 1.76 -61.02
N ILE A 731 -14.85 0.60 -61.59
CA ILE A 731 -14.53 0.25 -62.97
C ILE A 731 -15.75 -0.23 -63.76
N ASP A 732 -15.67 -0.12 -65.08
CA ASP A 732 -16.64 -0.69 -66.01
C ASP A 732 -16.08 -1.97 -66.65
N LEU A 733 -16.89 -3.05 -66.66
CA LEU A 733 -16.53 -4.34 -67.26
C LEU A 733 -17.52 -4.73 -68.37
N GLU A 734 -17.00 -5.37 -69.41
CA GLU A 734 -17.82 -6.05 -70.42
C GLU A 734 -18.10 -7.51 -70.02
N PRO A 735 -19.24 -8.10 -70.43
CA PRO A 735 -19.55 -9.51 -70.18
C PRO A 735 -18.43 -10.46 -70.62
N GLY A 736 -18.09 -11.43 -69.76
CA GLY A 736 -16.97 -12.36 -69.97
C GLY A 736 -15.64 -11.90 -69.37
N GLN A 737 -15.54 -10.65 -68.89
CA GLN A 737 -14.40 -10.17 -68.12
C GLN A 737 -14.52 -10.53 -66.63
N SER A 738 -13.39 -10.42 -65.92
CA SER A 738 -13.32 -10.60 -64.47
C SER A 738 -12.31 -9.64 -63.85
N VAL A 739 -12.54 -9.27 -62.60
CA VAL A 739 -11.62 -8.43 -61.82
C VAL A 739 -11.48 -8.98 -60.41
N ASP A 740 -10.30 -8.83 -59.81
CA ASP A 740 -10.11 -9.09 -58.39
C ASP A 740 -10.43 -7.82 -57.59
N LEU A 741 -11.28 -7.93 -56.57
CA LEU A 741 -11.59 -6.82 -55.68
C LEU A 741 -10.34 -6.27 -54.97
N ALA A 742 -9.32 -7.10 -54.72
CA ALA A 742 -8.06 -6.66 -54.14
C ALA A 742 -7.31 -5.65 -55.05
N ASP A 743 -7.45 -5.77 -56.37
CA ASP A 743 -6.86 -4.80 -57.31
C ASP A 743 -7.57 -3.45 -57.30
N LEU A 744 -8.87 -3.45 -56.96
CA LEU A 744 -9.71 -2.26 -56.84
C LEU A 744 -9.57 -1.56 -55.48
N ALA A 745 -8.96 -2.20 -54.47
CA ALA A 745 -8.79 -1.69 -53.12
C ALA A 745 -7.70 -0.60 -53.01
N LYS A 746 -7.65 0.31 -53.98
CA LYS A 746 -6.72 1.45 -54.07
C LYS A 746 -7.50 2.74 -54.26
N ASP A 747 -7.09 3.80 -53.57
CA ASP A 747 -7.67 5.13 -53.73
C ASP A 747 -7.42 5.66 -55.16
N THR A 748 -8.44 6.25 -55.79
CA THR A 748 -8.36 6.74 -57.17
C THR A 748 -7.46 7.96 -57.37
N THR A 749 -7.13 8.65 -56.28
CA THR A 749 -6.35 9.90 -56.27
C THR A 749 -4.89 9.64 -55.94
N THR A 750 -4.63 8.85 -54.90
CA THR A 750 -3.27 8.60 -54.38
C THR A 750 -2.69 7.27 -54.85
N ASN A 751 -3.54 6.34 -55.33
CA ASN A 751 -3.17 4.97 -55.69
C ASN A 751 -2.59 4.15 -54.50
N GLU A 752 -2.81 4.62 -53.28
CA GLU A 752 -2.50 3.90 -52.04
C GLU A 752 -3.62 2.93 -51.67
N LEU A 753 -3.34 1.95 -50.82
CA LEU A 753 -4.37 1.03 -50.33
C LEU A 753 -5.42 1.78 -49.51
N ILE A 754 -6.68 1.38 -49.63
CA ILE A 754 -7.77 1.96 -48.84
C ILE A 754 -7.62 1.75 -47.33
N THR A 755 -6.75 0.80 -46.92
CA THR A 755 -6.37 0.50 -45.53
C THR A 755 -5.18 1.30 -45.02
N LYS A 756 -4.55 2.15 -45.87
CA LYS A 756 -3.27 2.80 -45.57
C LYS A 756 -3.24 3.55 -44.23
N THR A 757 -4.31 4.28 -43.88
CA THR A 757 -4.40 5.00 -42.60
C THR A 757 -4.35 4.07 -41.39
N VAL A 758 -4.96 2.87 -41.48
CA VAL A 758 -4.89 1.86 -40.41
C VAL A 758 -3.45 1.35 -40.30
N GLU A 759 -2.79 1.07 -41.42
CA GLU A 759 -1.43 0.55 -41.45
C GLU A 759 -0.41 1.56 -40.92
N ASP A 760 -0.55 2.84 -41.26
CA ASP A 760 0.29 3.91 -40.72
C ASP A 760 0.12 4.05 -39.20
N SER A 761 -1.11 3.93 -38.72
CA SER A 761 -1.40 3.96 -37.27
C SER A 761 -0.75 2.79 -36.52
N LEU A 762 -0.60 1.62 -37.16
CA LEU A 762 0.15 0.48 -36.60
C LEU A 762 1.66 0.75 -36.54
N GLY A 763 2.19 1.58 -37.45
CA GLY A 763 3.60 1.97 -37.46
C GLY A 763 3.93 3.10 -36.47
N ASP A 764 3.01 4.04 -36.27
CA ASP A 764 3.21 5.24 -35.47
C ASP A 764 3.14 4.98 -33.95
N TYR A 765 2.43 3.93 -33.53
CA TYR A 765 2.09 3.69 -32.12
C TYR A 765 2.49 2.30 -31.65
N ALA A 766 3.18 2.24 -30.50
CA ALA A 766 3.75 1.02 -29.98
C ALA A 766 2.78 0.21 -29.13
N GLN A 767 1.71 0.83 -28.61
CA GLN A 767 0.77 0.18 -27.67
C GLN A 767 -0.56 -0.15 -28.34
N ILE A 768 -0.56 -1.07 -29.32
CA ILE A 768 -1.79 -1.61 -29.93
C ILE A 768 -1.81 -3.11 -29.68
N GLU A 769 -2.87 -3.66 -29.11
CA GLU A 769 -3.01 -5.11 -28.90
C GLU A 769 -4.39 -5.57 -29.34
N GLY A 770 -4.46 -6.57 -30.22
CA GLY A 770 -5.71 -7.10 -30.75
C GLY A 770 -5.58 -7.91 -32.03
N THR A 771 -6.69 -8.10 -32.73
CA THR A 771 -6.78 -8.79 -34.01
C THR A 771 -7.39 -7.88 -35.06
N LEU A 772 -6.68 -7.70 -36.17
CA LEU A 772 -7.17 -6.97 -37.34
C LEU A 772 -7.70 -7.96 -38.37
N THR A 773 -8.94 -7.75 -38.83
CA THR A 773 -9.64 -8.62 -39.79
C THR A 773 -10.10 -7.84 -41.00
N TYR A 774 -9.76 -8.32 -42.20
CA TYR A 774 -10.23 -7.82 -43.49
C TYR A 774 -11.20 -8.84 -44.10
N GLN A 775 -12.42 -8.41 -44.42
CA GLN A 775 -13.44 -9.26 -45.04
C GLN A 775 -14.17 -8.46 -46.12
N TRP A 776 -14.23 -9.00 -47.33
CA TRP A 776 -15.14 -8.46 -48.35
C TRP A 776 -16.58 -8.78 -47.99
N VAL A 777 -17.46 -7.79 -48.14
CA VAL A 777 -18.90 -7.95 -48.00
C VAL A 777 -19.62 -7.39 -49.22
N ASP A 778 -20.80 -7.95 -49.52
CA ASP A 778 -21.70 -7.41 -50.54
C ASP A 778 -22.43 -6.13 -50.06
N THR A 779 -23.30 -5.59 -50.92
CA THR A 779 -24.09 -4.39 -50.61
C THR A 779 -24.96 -4.54 -49.36
N ASP A 780 -25.42 -5.76 -49.07
CA ASP A 780 -26.27 -6.10 -47.93
C ASP A 780 -25.45 -6.39 -46.66
N GLY A 781 -24.12 -6.42 -46.76
CA GLY A 781 -23.19 -6.68 -45.66
C GLY A 781 -22.89 -8.16 -45.43
N ASN A 782 -23.30 -9.06 -46.33
CA ASN A 782 -22.99 -10.48 -46.23
C ASN A 782 -21.54 -10.74 -46.64
N PRO A 783 -20.80 -11.60 -45.92
CA PRO A 783 -19.42 -11.92 -46.24
C PRO A 783 -19.31 -12.67 -47.58
N ILE A 784 -18.38 -12.23 -48.42
CA ILE A 784 -18.03 -12.86 -49.70
C ILE A 784 -16.54 -13.19 -49.72
N GLY A 785 -16.20 -14.38 -50.19
CA GLY A 785 -14.82 -14.88 -50.11
C GLY A 785 -14.33 -15.12 -48.67
N ASN A 786 -13.04 -15.41 -48.53
CA ASN A 786 -12.42 -15.69 -47.24
C ASN A 786 -11.97 -14.39 -46.54
N SER A 787 -12.09 -14.34 -45.22
CA SER A 787 -11.45 -13.29 -44.40
C SER A 787 -9.94 -13.48 -44.34
N ALA A 788 -9.21 -12.38 -44.17
CA ALA A 788 -7.81 -12.38 -43.77
C ALA A 788 -7.66 -11.73 -42.38
N THR A 789 -6.85 -12.34 -41.50
CA THR A 789 -6.67 -11.90 -40.12
C THR A 789 -5.21 -11.81 -39.74
N SER A 790 -4.83 -10.81 -38.94
CA SER A 790 -3.51 -10.71 -38.32
C SER A 790 -3.64 -10.35 -36.85
N ILE A 791 -2.83 -10.99 -36.00
CA ILE A 791 -2.68 -10.62 -34.59
C ILE A 791 -1.70 -9.46 -34.53
N ILE A 792 -2.12 -8.41 -33.84
CA ILE A 792 -1.40 -7.15 -33.68
C ILE A 792 -0.97 -7.05 -32.21
N ASP A 793 0.34 -7.02 -31.98
CA ASP A 793 0.96 -6.87 -30.65
C ASP A 793 2.32 -6.16 -30.76
N SER A 794 2.99 -5.94 -29.63
CA SER A 794 4.28 -5.22 -29.58
C SER A 794 5.38 -5.85 -30.43
N GLY A 795 5.31 -7.15 -30.74
CA GLY A 795 6.25 -7.89 -31.58
C GLY A 795 5.82 -8.00 -33.05
N ASN A 796 4.52 -7.91 -33.35
CA ASN A 796 3.96 -8.02 -34.69
C ASN A 796 2.98 -6.87 -34.99
N ARG A 797 3.41 -5.97 -35.88
CA ARG A 797 2.63 -4.82 -36.36
C ARG A 797 2.20 -4.96 -37.82
N VAL A 798 2.33 -6.16 -38.40
CA VAL A 798 2.06 -6.39 -39.82
C VAL A 798 0.56 -6.63 -40.04
N PRO A 799 -0.12 -5.79 -40.86
CA PRO A 799 -1.52 -5.98 -41.20
C PRO A 799 -1.72 -7.24 -42.08
N PRO A 800 -2.92 -7.85 -42.11
CA PRO A 800 -3.20 -8.93 -43.03
C PRO A 800 -3.21 -8.44 -44.47
N THR A 801 -2.89 -9.32 -45.43
CA THR A 801 -3.05 -8.99 -46.85
C THR A 801 -4.54 -8.90 -47.20
N ILE A 802 -4.93 -7.94 -48.04
CA ILE A 802 -6.30 -7.83 -48.54
C ILE A 802 -6.67 -9.13 -49.27
N PRO A 803 -7.75 -9.83 -48.88
CA PRO A 803 -8.11 -11.11 -49.49
C PRO A 803 -8.53 -10.94 -50.95
N SER A 804 -8.11 -11.88 -51.80
CA SER A 804 -8.51 -11.93 -53.21
C SER A 804 -9.95 -12.44 -53.34
N TYR A 805 -10.75 -11.79 -54.18
CA TYR A 805 -12.06 -12.26 -54.60
C TYR A 805 -12.35 -11.84 -56.03
N ILE A 806 -12.45 -12.82 -56.92
CA ILE A 806 -12.64 -12.58 -58.36
C ILE A 806 -14.13 -12.49 -58.66
N VAL A 807 -14.56 -11.34 -59.16
CA VAL A 807 -15.92 -11.12 -59.67
C VAL A 807 -15.93 -11.44 -61.16
N HIS A 808 -16.80 -12.36 -61.56
CA HIS A 808 -17.05 -12.70 -62.96
C HIS A 808 -18.36 -12.06 -63.41
N VAL A 809 -18.35 -11.36 -64.54
CA VAL A 809 -19.55 -10.71 -65.09
C VAL A 809 -20.05 -11.46 -66.32
N THR A 810 -21.36 -11.67 -66.42
CA THR A 810 -22.01 -12.43 -67.49
C THR A 810 -22.95 -11.55 -68.31
N GLU A 811 -23.49 -12.06 -69.42
CA GLU A 811 -24.47 -11.32 -70.23
C GLU A 811 -25.74 -10.96 -69.44
N ASN A 812 -26.10 -11.74 -68.42
CA ASN A 812 -27.25 -11.46 -67.55
C ASN A 812 -27.02 -10.26 -66.61
N ASP A 813 -25.78 -9.76 -66.54
CA ASP A 813 -25.39 -8.68 -65.64
C ASP A 813 -25.35 -7.32 -66.35
N ILE A 814 -25.58 -7.26 -67.66
CA ILE A 814 -25.59 -6.00 -68.42
C ILE A 814 -26.56 -4.99 -67.81
N GLY A 815 -26.07 -3.80 -67.51
CA GLY A 815 -26.81 -2.71 -66.89
C GLY A 815 -26.86 -2.77 -65.36
N LYS A 816 -26.28 -3.79 -64.72
CA LYS A 816 -26.11 -3.85 -63.27
C LYS A 816 -24.89 -3.04 -62.84
N SER A 817 -24.99 -2.45 -61.65
CA SER A 817 -23.88 -1.82 -60.93
C SER A 817 -23.86 -2.42 -59.53
N GLU A 818 -22.78 -3.10 -59.20
CA GLU A 818 -22.57 -3.79 -57.93
C GLU A 818 -21.53 -3.02 -57.11
N THR A 819 -21.80 -2.84 -55.82
CA THR A 819 -20.86 -2.24 -54.87
C THR A 819 -20.44 -3.30 -53.86
N TYR A 820 -19.15 -3.47 -53.69
CA TYR A 820 -18.56 -4.35 -52.69
C TYR A 820 -17.85 -3.51 -51.65
N LYS A 821 -17.75 -4.00 -50.41
CA LYS A 821 -17.13 -3.24 -49.33
C LYS A 821 -16.05 -4.06 -48.64
N LEU A 822 -14.87 -3.46 -48.46
CA LEU A 822 -13.87 -4.06 -47.59
C LEU A 822 -14.20 -3.68 -46.15
N LYS A 823 -14.76 -4.62 -45.39
CA LYS A 823 -15.01 -4.46 -43.95
C LYS A 823 -13.71 -4.72 -43.18
N VAL A 824 -13.18 -3.66 -42.58
CA VAL A 824 -12.02 -3.71 -41.69
C VAL A 824 -12.52 -3.70 -40.25
N THR A 825 -12.17 -4.72 -39.47
CA THR A 825 -12.56 -4.85 -38.07
C THR A 825 -11.34 -4.98 -37.18
N PHE A 826 -11.25 -4.15 -36.15
CA PHE A 826 -10.26 -4.31 -35.09
C PHE A 826 -10.95 -4.80 -33.83
N THR A 827 -10.50 -5.95 -33.34
CA THR A 827 -10.96 -6.56 -32.09
C THR A 827 -9.83 -6.42 -31.07
N PRO A 828 -9.98 -5.64 -29.99
CA PRO A 828 -8.90 -5.42 -29.04
C PRO A 828 -8.65 -6.70 -28.23
N ALA A 829 -7.44 -6.86 -27.72
CA ALA A 829 -7.11 -7.94 -26.78
C ALA A 829 -7.91 -7.81 -25.48
N ASP A 830 -8.00 -8.89 -24.70
CA ASP A 830 -8.71 -8.87 -23.42
C ASP A 830 -8.05 -7.91 -22.41
N VAL A 831 -8.86 -7.40 -21.48
CA VAL A 831 -8.39 -6.48 -20.44
C VAL A 831 -7.50 -7.23 -19.45
N LYS A 832 -6.28 -6.72 -19.24
CA LYS A 832 -5.30 -7.23 -18.30
C LYS A 832 -5.55 -6.71 -16.87
N GLU A 833 -4.86 -7.30 -15.91
CA GLU A 833 -5.05 -7.03 -14.48
C GLU A 833 -4.59 -5.62 -14.08
N GLU A 834 -3.53 -5.12 -14.69
CA GLU A 834 -2.95 -3.80 -14.45
C GLU A 834 -3.78 -2.63 -15.02
N THR A 835 -4.81 -2.93 -15.82
CA THR A 835 -5.66 -1.92 -16.45
C THR A 835 -6.74 -1.44 -15.49
N THR A 836 -6.85 -0.12 -15.28
CA THR A 836 -7.73 0.47 -14.26
C THR A 836 -9.21 0.20 -14.50
N SER A 837 -9.66 0.21 -15.76
CA SER A 837 -11.04 -0.16 -16.10
C SER A 837 -11.13 -1.62 -16.51
N LYS A 838 -12.01 -2.38 -15.86
CA LYS A 838 -12.34 -3.77 -16.25
C LYS A 838 -13.40 -3.87 -17.34
N VAL A 839 -13.95 -2.74 -17.78
CA VAL A 839 -14.90 -2.70 -18.89
C VAL A 839 -14.14 -2.62 -20.20
N ALA A 840 -14.11 -3.73 -20.94
CA ALA A 840 -13.42 -3.85 -22.21
C ALA A 840 -14.03 -2.93 -23.28
N VAL A 841 -13.18 -2.35 -24.12
CA VAL A 841 -13.61 -1.69 -25.35
C VAL A 841 -14.10 -2.74 -26.33
N SER A 842 -15.26 -2.50 -26.94
CA SER A 842 -15.85 -3.40 -27.94
C SER A 842 -15.16 -3.26 -29.30
N ALA A 843 -15.10 -4.35 -30.06
CA ALA A 843 -14.63 -4.34 -31.43
C ALA A 843 -15.36 -3.28 -32.28
N GLN A 844 -14.64 -2.68 -33.22
CA GLN A 844 -15.21 -1.70 -34.15
C GLN A 844 -14.89 -2.09 -35.59
N SER A 845 -15.83 -1.78 -36.49
CA SER A 845 -15.70 -2.05 -37.92
C SER A 845 -15.94 -0.78 -38.73
N GLN A 846 -15.18 -0.61 -39.81
CA GLN A 846 -15.37 0.43 -40.81
C GLN A 846 -15.29 -0.22 -42.21
N THR A 847 -15.94 0.38 -43.21
CA THR A 847 -15.95 -0.13 -44.59
C THR A 847 -15.39 0.90 -45.56
N GLY A 848 -14.72 0.43 -46.61
CA GLY A 848 -14.41 1.19 -47.82
C GLY A 848 -15.03 0.54 -49.05
N ASP A 849 -15.66 1.32 -49.91
CA ASP A 849 -16.45 0.82 -51.02
C ASP A 849 -15.61 0.70 -52.32
N VAL A 850 -15.80 -0.38 -53.07
CA VAL A 850 -15.31 -0.56 -54.46
C VAL A 850 -16.49 -0.88 -55.37
N GLY A 851 -16.42 -0.47 -56.64
CA GLY A 851 -17.56 -0.57 -57.55
C GLY A 851 -17.25 -1.25 -58.88
N ILE A 852 -18.21 -2.00 -59.39
CA ILE A 852 -18.17 -2.61 -60.70
C ILE A 852 -19.48 -2.28 -61.41
N SER A 853 -19.41 -1.70 -62.61
CA SER A 853 -20.58 -1.57 -63.48
C SER A 853 -20.41 -2.41 -64.73
N VAL A 854 -21.45 -3.12 -65.13
CA VAL A 854 -21.41 -3.97 -66.32
C VAL A 854 -22.08 -3.26 -67.47
N SER A 855 -21.29 -2.93 -68.49
CA SER A 855 -21.78 -2.31 -69.71
C SER A 855 -21.30 -3.11 -70.91
N GLN A 856 -22.10 -3.16 -71.96
CA GLN A 856 -21.68 -3.77 -73.22
C GLN A 856 -21.83 -2.72 -74.31
N LYS A 857 -20.80 -2.56 -75.16
CA LYS A 857 -20.92 -1.73 -76.35
C LYS A 857 -22.12 -2.22 -77.20
N PRO A 858 -22.98 -1.30 -77.69
CA PRO A 858 -24.09 -1.67 -78.55
C PRO A 858 -23.59 -2.40 -79.81
N VAL A 859 -24.45 -3.22 -80.44
CA VAL A 859 -24.09 -3.90 -81.70
C VAL A 859 -23.75 -2.88 -82.79
N GLY A 860 -22.77 -3.18 -83.65
CA GLY A 860 -22.48 -2.37 -84.82
C GLY A 860 -23.61 -2.50 -85.85
N ARG A 861 -23.91 -1.45 -86.62
CA ARG A 861 -24.96 -1.41 -87.64
C ARG A 861 -24.37 -0.95 -88.96
N VAL A 862 -24.47 -1.80 -89.97
CA VAL A 862 -23.90 -1.53 -91.29
C VAL A 862 -24.99 -1.48 -92.34
N ARG A 863 -25.04 -0.41 -93.12
CA ARG A 863 -25.93 -0.27 -94.28
C ARG A 863 -25.11 -0.19 -95.56
N ILE A 864 -25.69 -0.58 -96.69
CA ILE A 864 -25.09 -0.37 -98.01
C ILE A 864 -25.93 0.63 -98.80
N LYS A 865 -25.26 1.60 -99.39
CA LYS A 865 -25.85 2.55 -100.31
C LYS A 865 -25.27 2.38 -101.71
N LYS A 866 -26.12 2.49 -102.73
CA LYS A 866 -25.68 2.47 -104.13
C LYS A 866 -25.63 3.87 -104.71
N MET A 867 -24.51 4.23 -105.32
CA MET A 867 -24.36 5.51 -106.04
C MET A 867 -23.87 5.30 -107.47
N ILE A 868 -24.41 6.12 -108.38
CA ILE A 868 -23.99 6.22 -109.79
C ILE A 868 -23.55 7.67 -109.97
N ASP A 869 -22.25 7.91 -110.16
CA ASP A 869 -21.67 9.26 -110.05
C ASP A 869 -22.09 10.18 -111.22
N ASN A 870 -22.48 9.61 -112.36
CA ASN A 870 -23.00 10.32 -113.52
C ASN A 870 -24.46 9.97 -113.83
N TYR A 871 -25.28 9.80 -112.79
CA TYR A 871 -26.69 9.45 -112.91
C TYR A 871 -27.50 10.41 -113.78
N ASP A 872 -28.41 9.86 -114.58
CA ASP A 872 -29.53 10.57 -115.18
C ASP A 872 -30.82 9.75 -115.06
N ASN A 873 -31.97 10.37 -115.30
CA ASN A 873 -33.28 9.75 -115.09
C ASN A 873 -33.57 8.54 -116.00
N THR A 874 -32.78 8.28 -117.04
CA THR A 874 -32.94 7.09 -117.88
C THR A 874 -32.46 5.82 -117.18
N LEU A 875 -31.60 5.97 -116.15
CA LEU A 875 -31.04 4.88 -115.35
C LEU A 875 -31.88 4.54 -114.10
N ALA A 876 -33.06 5.17 -113.96
CA ALA A 876 -33.87 5.08 -112.74
C ALA A 876 -34.40 3.66 -112.45
N ASN A 877 -34.44 2.79 -113.46
CA ASN A 877 -34.91 1.41 -113.32
C ASN A 877 -33.76 0.40 -113.17
N ASP A 878 -32.51 0.85 -113.17
CA ASP A 878 -31.35 -0.05 -113.09
C ASP A 878 -31.13 -0.51 -111.65
N GLU A 879 -31.02 -1.82 -111.51
CA GLU A 879 -30.99 -2.52 -110.23
C GLU A 879 -29.66 -3.24 -110.06
N PHE A 880 -29.00 -2.98 -108.93
CA PHE A 880 -27.68 -3.53 -108.61
C PHE A 880 -27.81 -4.52 -107.47
N MET A 881 -27.35 -5.74 -107.69
CA MET A 881 -27.33 -6.76 -106.65
C MET A 881 -26.04 -6.65 -105.85
N MET A 882 -26.17 -6.16 -104.62
CA MET A 882 -25.10 -6.05 -103.63
C MET A 882 -25.12 -7.30 -102.74
N ARG A 883 -23.95 -7.89 -102.52
CA ARG A 883 -23.73 -9.00 -101.59
C ARG A 883 -22.73 -8.58 -100.53
N ILE A 884 -23.07 -8.85 -99.27
CA ILE A 884 -22.21 -8.64 -98.11
C ILE A 884 -21.88 -10.00 -97.55
N ASN A 885 -20.59 -10.33 -97.49
CA ASN A 885 -20.15 -11.56 -96.84
C ASN A 885 -19.08 -11.24 -95.81
N SER A 886 -19.18 -11.82 -94.62
CA SER A 886 -18.10 -11.77 -93.64
C SER A 886 -16.90 -12.56 -94.12
N VAL A 887 -15.72 -11.97 -94.03
CA VAL A 887 -14.42 -12.63 -94.22
C VAL A 887 -13.96 -13.27 -92.91
N SER A 888 -14.26 -12.61 -91.80
CA SER A 888 -13.95 -13.03 -90.42
C SER A 888 -14.82 -12.24 -89.45
N GLY A 889 -15.03 -12.75 -88.23
CA GLY A 889 -15.90 -12.14 -87.22
C GLY A 889 -17.35 -12.61 -87.31
N THR A 890 -18.30 -11.70 -87.12
CA THR A 890 -19.76 -11.96 -87.20
C THR A 890 -20.10 -12.60 -88.53
N ALA A 891 -20.74 -13.78 -88.50
CA ALA A 891 -21.14 -14.49 -89.72
C ALA A 891 -22.25 -13.71 -90.45
N VAL A 892 -21.88 -13.06 -91.55
CA VAL A 892 -22.78 -12.27 -92.38
C VAL A 892 -22.82 -12.87 -93.78
N SER A 893 -24.01 -13.17 -94.28
CA SER A 893 -24.26 -13.41 -95.70
C SER A 893 -25.60 -12.80 -96.07
N SER A 894 -25.55 -11.64 -96.71
CA SER A 894 -26.73 -10.87 -97.08
C SER A 894 -26.65 -10.43 -98.53
N GLN A 895 -27.82 -10.33 -99.17
CA GLN A 895 -27.95 -9.86 -100.54
C GLN A 895 -29.12 -8.88 -100.61
N VAL A 896 -28.87 -7.73 -101.24
CA VAL A 896 -29.88 -6.69 -101.44
C VAL A 896 -29.80 -6.17 -102.88
N VAL A 897 -30.96 -5.86 -103.46
CA VAL A 897 -31.05 -5.19 -104.76
C VAL A 897 -31.33 -3.72 -104.49
N LEU A 898 -30.47 -2.84 -104.98
CA LEU A 898 -30.55 -1.39 -104.75
C LEU A 898 -30.52 -0.64 -106.08
N LYS A 899 -31.28 0.43 -106.19
CA LYS A 899 -31.20 1.43 -107.27
C LYS A 899 -30.30 2.59 -106.87
N HIS A 900 -30.05 3.50 -107.80
CA HIS A 900 -29.32 4.73 -107.52
C HIS A 900 -29.90 5.47 -106.29
N ASN A 901 -29.02 5.84 -105.37
CA ASN A 901 -29.32 6.56 -104.13
C ASN A 901 -30.24 5.82 -103.15
N GLU A 902 -30.42 4.50 -103.31
CA GLU A 902 -31.08 3.66 -102.31
C GLU A 902 -30.08 3.12 -101.29
N THR A 903 -30.54 3.01 -100.04
CA THR A 903 -29.80 2.45 -98.90
C THR A 903 -30.53 1.21 -98.39
N SER A 904 -29.79 0.14 -98.11
CA SER A 904 -30.33 -1.10 -97.55
C SER A 904 -30.82 -0.95 -96.12
N GLY A 905 -31.52 -1.97 -95.62
CA GLY A 905 -31.61 -2.22 -94.18
C GLY A 905 -30.23 -2.44 -93.55
N TYR A 906 -30.14 -2.39 -92.22
CA TYR A 906 -28.88 -2.60 -91.53
C TYR A 906 -28.59 -4.09 -91.29
N VAL A 907 -27.30 -4.44 -91.25
CA VAL A 907 -26.76 -5.70 -90.75
C VAL A 907 -26.13 -5.44 -89.39
N GLU A 908 -26.42 -6.30 -88.42
CA GLU A 908 -25.83 -6.20 -87.09
C GLU A 908 -24.47 -6.90 -87.03
N ILE A 909 -23.51 -6.22 -86.42
CA ILE A 909 -22.14 -6.68 -86.22
C ILE A 909 -21.95 -6.88 -84.71
N MET A 910 -21.87 -8.15 -84.31
CA MET A 910 -21.82 -8.57 -82.91
C MET A 910 -20.38 -8.70 -82.39
N GLU A 911 -19.42 -8.90 -83.29
CA GLU A 911 -17.98 -9.00 -83.05
C GLU A 911 -17.23 -8.21 -84.13
N PRO A 912 -15.99 -7.72 -83.90
CA PRO A 912 -15.22 -7.05 -84.92
C PRO A 912 -15.11 -7.89 -86.21
N THR A 913 -15.60 -7.34 -87.32
CA THR A 913 -15.86 -8.09 -88.56
C THR A 913 -15.26 -7.40 -89.75
N TRP A 914 -14.55 -8.16 -90.59
CA TRP A 914 -14.18 -7.71 -91.92
C TRP A 914 -15.25 -8.13 -92.91
N LEU A 915 -15.92 -7.16 -93.52
CA LEU A 915 -16.98 -7.38 -94.51
C LEU A 915 -16.42 -7.23 -95.92
N ASN A 916 -16.62 -8.26 -96.75
CA ASN A 916 -16.35 -8.19 -98.18
C ASN A 916 -17.64 -7.79 -98.91
N ILE A 917 -17.58 -6.66 -99.61
CA ILE A 917 -18.69 -6.17 -100.42
C ILE A 917 -18.48 -6.65 -101.85
N VAL A 918 -19.49 -7.27 -102.45
CA VAL A 918 -19.45 -7.77 -103.82
C VAL A 918 -20.65 -7.21 -104.56
N GLU A 919 -20.44 -6.66 -105.74
CA GLU A 919 -21.52 -6.15 -106.59
C GLU A 919 -21.57 -6.94 -107.90
N ILE A 920 -22.79 -7.28 -108.32
CA ILE A 920 -23.05 -7.79 -109.66
C ILE A 920 -23.44 -6.60 -110.54
N LEU A 921 -22.56 -6.29 -111.50
CA LEU A 921 -22.63 -5.09 -112.32
C LEU A 921 -23.04 -5.44 -113.76
N PRO A 922 -24.01 -4.73 -114.35
CA PRO A 922 -24.19 -4.74 -115.79
C PRO A 922 -22.93 -4.21 -116.50
N MET A 923 -22.64 -4.71 -117.71
CA MET A 923 -21.41 -4.38 -118.44
C MET A 923 -21.28 -2.90 -118.80
N GLU A 924 -22.38 -2.16 -118.72
CA GLU A 924 -22.48 -0.73 -118.96
C GLU A 924 -21.91 0.12 -117.80
N TYR A 925 -21.57 -0.49 -116.66
CA TYR A 925 -21.06 0.21 -115.47
C TYR A 925 -19.64 -0.19 -115.12
N SER A 926 -18.85 0.81 -114.71
CA SER A 926 -17.53 0.61 -114.12
C SER A 926 -17.55 1.00 -112.64
N PHE A 927 -16.97 0.16 -111.79
CA PHE A 927 -16.74 0.47 -110.38
C PHE A 927 -15.74 1.63 -110.24
N ILE A 928 -16.00 2.53 -109.29
CA ILE A 928 -15.13 3.68 -108.97
C ILE A 928 -14.45 3.44 -107.63
N GLU A 929 -15.22 3.41 -106.54
CA GLU A 929 -14.71 3.27 -105.19
C GLU A 929 -15.79 2.82 -104.20
N ILE A 930 -15.34 2.47 -102.99
CA ILE A 930 -16.18 2.32 -101.81
C ILE A 930 -15.81 3.45 -100.86
N THR A 931 -16.81 4.15 -100.34
CA THR A 931 -16.65 5.13 -99.25
C THR A 931 -17.47 4.68 -98.05
N ILE A 932 -17.10 5.13 -96.85
CA ILE A 932 -17.87 4.88 -95.63
C ILE A 932 -18.16 6.21 -94.92
N GLU A 933 -19.36 6.33 -94.37
CA GLU A 933 -19.81 7.48 -93.59
C GLU A 933 -20.63 7.02 -92.39
N GLY A 934 -20.65 7.79 -91.29
CA GLY A 934 -21.40 7.47 -90.07
C GLY A 934 -20.52 7.51 -88.81
N THR A 935 -21.08 7.05 -87.69
CA THR A 935 -20.37 6.99 -86.41
C THR A 935 -19.43 5.79 -86.41
N GLY A 936 -18.12 6.02 -86.23
CA GLY A 936 -17.10 4.97 -86.32
C GLY A 936 -16.47 4.78 -87.71
N ALA A 937 -16.87 5.57 -88.72
CA ALA A 937 -16.32 5.47 -90.06
C ALA A 937 -14.92 6.13 -90.18
N ASP A 938 -13.86 5.36 -90.45
CA ASP A 938 -12.55 5.83 -90.90
C ASP A 938 -12.18 5.25 -92.27
N THR A 939 -11.73 6.10 -93.20
CA THR A 939 -11.19 5.66 -94.50
C THR A 939 -10.07 4.62 -94.39
N ALA A 940 -9.36 4.54 -93.27
CA ALA A 940 -8.36 3.51 -92.98
C ALA A 940 -8.94 2.09 -92.80
N ASP A 941 -10.25 1.98 -92.51
CA ASP A 941 -10.98 0.72 -92.32
C ASP A 941 -11.39 0.07 -93.65
N ILE A 942 -11.14 0.75 -94.76
CA ILE A 942 -11.30 0.19 -96.11
C ILE A 942 -9.96 -0.35 -96.59
N LYS A 943 -9.82 -1.69 -96.68
CA LYS A 943 -8.62 -2.34 -97.21
C LYS A 943 -9.00 -3.37 -98.26
N ASN A 944 -8.44 -3.23 -99.46
CA ASN A 944 -8.61 -4.17 -100.57
C ASN A 944 -10.08 -4.53 -100.86
N GLY A 945 -10.99 -3.54 -100.84
CA GLY A 945 -12.42 -3.75 -101.09
C GLY A 945 -13.20 -4.37 -99.93
N GLN A 946 -12.57 -4.55 -98.77
CA GLN A 946 -13.19 -4.99 -97.52
C GLN A 946 -13.31 -3.82 -96.56
N VAL A 947 -14.33 -3.84 -95.70
CA VAL A 947 -14.60 -2.83 -94.68
C VAL A 947 -14.54 -3.49 -93.31
N TYR A 948 -13.72 -2.95 -92.41
CA TYR A 948 -13.69 -3.35 -91.01
C TYR A 948 -14.78 -2.63 -90.22
N VAL A 949 -15.44 -3.36 -89.33
CA VAL A 949 -16.53 -2.82 -88.50
C VAL A 949 -16.41 -3.40 -87.10
N GLU A 950 -16.43 -2.54 -86.09
CA GLU A 950 -16.44 -2.89 -84.67
C GLU A 950 -17.84 -2.77 -84.05
N ARG A 951 -17.98 -3.26 -82.80
CA ARG A 951 -19.20 -3.00 -82.01
C ARG A 951 -19.30 -1.51 -81.69
N GLY A 952 -20.49 -0.96 -81.86
CA GLY A 952 -20.80 0.45 -81.62
C GLY A 952 -20.74 1.33 -82.87
N ASP A 953 -20.19 0.82 -83.97
CA ASP A 953 -20.18 1.52 -85.26
C ASP A 953 -21.59 1.60 -85.84
N ASP A 954 -21.98 2.75 -86.39
CA ASP A 954 -23.22 2.91 -87.17
C ASP A 954 -22.86 3.56 -88.50
N ILE A 955 -22.52 2.71 -89.48
CA ILE A 955 -21.89 3.14 -90.73
C ILE A 955 -22.72 2.76 -91.97
N THR A 956 -22.60 3.59 -93.00
CA THR A 956 -23.13 3.35 -94.34
C THR A 956 -21.98 3.21 -95.32
N ILE A 957 -21.88 2.05 -95.95
CA ILE A 957 -20.90 1.74 -96.99
C ILE A 957 -21.52 2.11 -98.34
N THR A 958 -20.97 3.13 -99.00
CA THR A 958 -21.46 3.58 -100.31
C THR A 958 -20.59 3.00 -101.42
N VAL A 959 -21.21 2.30 -102.36
CA VAL A 959 -20.53 1.72 -103.52
C VAL A 959 -20.80 2.58 -104.75
N HIS A 960 -19.75 3.22 -105.26
CA HIS A 960 -19.80 4.16 -106.38
C HIS A 960 -19.49 3.48 -107.71
N ASN A 961 -20.37 3.67 -108.69
CA ASN A 961 -20.14 3.30 -110.09
C ASN A 961 -20.25 4.50 -111.00
N LYS A 962 -19.76 4.33 -112.23
CA LYS A 962 -19.97 5.25 -113.34
C LYS A 962 -20.54 4.50 -114.54
N TYR A 963 -21.61 5.04 -115.13
CA TYR A 963 -22.21 4.54 -116.37
C TYR A 963 -21.38 4.96 -117.57
N SER A 964 -21.07 4.03 -118.47
CA SER A 964 -20.08 4.19 -119.54
C SER A 964 -20.66 4.34 -120.96
N TRP A 965 -22.00 4.38 -121.11
CA TRP A 965 -22.70 4.63 -122.40
C TRP A 965 -22.43 3.63 -123.54
N ASN A 966 -21.77 2.50 -123.27
CA ASN A 966 -21.51 1.46 -124.27
C ASN A 966 -22.71 0.49 -124.37
N PRO A 967 -23.44 0.42 -125.50
CA PRO A 967 -24.54 -0.53 -125.64
C PRO A 967 -24.00 -1.97 -125.79
N PHE A 968 -24.21 -2.82 -124.79
CA PHE A 968 -23.93 -4.25 -124.89
C PHE A 968 -25.24 -5.01 -125.16
N PHE A 969 -25.20 -5.97 -126.08
CA PHE A 969 -26.39 -6.74 -126.48
C PHE A 969 -26.87 -7.64 -125.35
N HIS A 970 -28.17 -7.58 -125.07
CA HIS A 970 -28.90 -8.40 -124.09
C HIS A 970 -28.62 -9.90 -124.24
N THR A 971 -27.78 -10.45 -123.35
CA THR A 971 -27.75 -11.88 -122.97
C THR A 971 -27.13 -12.00 -121.58
N PHE A 972 -27.75 -12.83 -120.74
CA PHE A 972 -27.58 -12.99 -119.28
C PHE A 972 -26.18 -13.47 -118.79
N ASP A 973 -25.10 -12.73 -119.06
CA ASP A 973 -23.80 -12.97 -118.42
C ASP A 973 -23.42 -11.80 -117.50
N SER A 974 -23.92 -11.83 -116.28
CA SER A 974 -23.52 -10.88 -115.24
C SER A 974 -22.10 -11.21 -114.73
N ILE A 975 -21.16 -10.27 -114.80
CA ILE A 975 -19.78 -10.45 -114.32
C ILE A 975 -19.74 -10.18 -112.81
N MET A 976 -19.32 -11.16 -112.00
CA MET A 976 -19.02 -10.93 -110.58
C MET A 976 -17.73 -10.10 -110.45
N ASN A 977 -17.81 -8.90 -109.87
CA ASN A 977 -16.61 -8.16 -109.47
C ASN A 977 -16.19 -8.59 -108.06
N VAL A 978 -15.03 -9.23 -107.96
CA VAL A 978 -14.31 -9.38 -106.69
C VAL A 978 -13.33 -8.21 -106.62
N PHE A 979 -13.57 -7.24 -105.73
CA PHE A 979 -12.70 -6.08 -105.60
C PHE A 979 -11.35 -6.50 -104.99
N LYS A 980 -10.35 -6.82 -105.82
CA LYS A 980 -8.94 -6.87 -105.43
C LYS A 980 -8.20 -5.81 -106.23
N ARG A 981 -7.59 -4.82 -105.56
CA ARG A 981 -6.51 -4.02 -106.16
C ARG A 981 -5.26 -4.90 -106.21
N THR A 982 -4.57 -4.94 -107.34
CA THR A 982 -3.14 -5.29 -107.41
C THR A 982 -2.30 -4.28 -106.65
#